data_AF-A0A3S0EAT0-F1
#
_entry.id   AF-A0A3S0EAT0-F1
#
_cell.length_a   1.000
_cell.length_b   1.000
_cell.length_c   1.000
_cell.angle_alpha   90.00
_cell.angle_beta   90.00
_cell.angle_gamma   90.00
#
_symmetry.space_group_name_H-M   'P 1'
#
loop_
_entity.id
_entity.type
_entity.pdbx_description
1 polymer ?
#
loop_
_entity_poly.entity_id
_entity_poly.type
_entity_poly.pdbx_seq_one_letter_code
_entity_poly.pdbx_strand_id
1 'polypeptide(L)'
;MHHSASAGRRLHSVRILLTGVSALALLAAAPPAGARSLEGTAAAAAGTAAQAAQSEVQKAMRDAQEAVKRAMAAIQAQQAAQAAARSAAQLKASGVPSGLTTGGLQVAPGATAGSDLWQGANLPTSVLSGGRSKVTVEQTQAKSILTWQTFNISETTDLRFDQKGNRDWTVLNRVLDNTAPSRILGSITADGSVLVINRNGIIFGGTSQVNVGSLVASTAAISNDQFNGNGIYSAVVNGVYAPSFTGAGGAIVVEAGAQIATNTPTSVTQGGGYVLLMGTSVSNAGMITTPRGQAELAAGDSFSLRPGLSTDSNLISTTRGNEILPTINTGSLSGGVSNTGFIYAQQGDITLAGSSIVQNGALVTTSTVNTRGSIHLLDSRYDTAGSIVLGSNAYTAVLPELDSTDTATNTQRSTLISQSTTANASRKDPLRTEYFYNLSLLDDRLDQGRIEIVTGGTVNFQSGSLTQAQGGQVVVQASTAVNVLSGATIDVSGVTTSLAMSANNVLVNIQGTELRDSPLNRDAKEKFLYNQNVWIDANSLTLLPAGTGGYATDRYYTKGGLLEVSGYLGTTTHTIGEWASVGGTITLQAPKVTAQAGAVLNISGGVVAYDGGYIKTANLLGADGHLYSINDASTDMLFVGVGDGYVRSNDHWGVTQVWMDPFGRNAYTSTWRDGYIVGRDAGTLQISARTSSDFAATIKADVQQGVTQTSARPSGVTDGYTLTQTQAPRAGNLVLNGGFDTEFKVNRETSGSVVFGAGPKPSGDTTGNWFDTTALNSFGLGGISVSTSSTIDVKGDLQLAPGGAVSLSSTIYGPVTIAAGITAPGGSVTVYGPSVTVASGATIDTRGLWTNTLLDPTNTKGLAYLNGGAISLSGTQLTVSAGSVLDASAGGAVLSTGK
;
A
#
# COMPACT_ATOMS: atom_id res chain seq x y z
N MET A 1 71.08 -23.49 -29.81
CA MET A 1 71.78 -22.93 -28.62
C MET A 1 70.88 -23.11 -27.41
N HIS A 2 71.42 -23.74 -26.35
CA HIS A 2 70.89 -24.07 -25.00
C HIS A 2 69.50 -23.52 -24.60
N HIS A 3 68.44 -24.29 -24.29
CA HIS A 3 68.13 -25.31 -23.25
C HIS A 3 67.61 -24.81 -21.88
N SER A 4 66.51 -25.48 -21.46
CA SER A 4 65.93 -25.68 -20.10
C SER A 4 64.83 -24.69 -19.66
N ALA A 5 63.53 -25.04 -19.55
CA ALA A 5 62.81 -25.99 -18.64
C ALA A 5 62.77 -25.47 -17.18
N SER A 6 61.72 -25.49 -16.35
CA SER A 6 60.50 -26.33 -16.21
C SER A 6 59.59 -25.78 -15.08
N ALA A 7 58.32 -26.25 -15.02
CA ALA A 7 57.45 -26.56 -13.85
C ALA A 7 57.26 -25.55 -12.69
N GLY A 8 56.12 -25.41 -11.99
CA GLY A 8 54.85 -26.13 -11.94
C GLY A 8 54.07 -25.77 -10.64
N ARG A 9 52.73 -25.76 -10.75
CA ARG A 9 51.66 -26.04 -9.75
C ARG A 9 51.63 -25.43 -8.32
N ARG A 10 50.45 -24.81 -8.07
CA ARG A 10 49.43 -25.04 -7.00
C ARG A 10 49.33 -24.12 -5.75
N LEU A 11 48.10 -23.60 -5.60
CA LEU A 11 47.26 -23.38 -4.39
C LEU A 11 47.74 -22.40 -3.29
N HIS A 12 46.98 -21.33 -3.05
CA HIS A 12 46.08 -21.14 -1.88
C HIS A 12 45.59 -19.69 -1.74
N SER A 13 44.30 -19.57 -1.43
CA SER A 13 43.67 -18.68 -0.45
C SER A 13 44.38 -17.37 -0.07
N VAL A 14 43.74 -16.22 -0.36
CA VAL A 14 44.02 -14.97 0.35
C VAL A 14 42.72 -14.39 0.89
N ARG A 15 42.58 -14.50 2.21
CA ARG A 15 41.73 -13.65 3.06
C ARG A 15 42.32 -12.24 3.02
N ILE A 16 41.52 -11.22 2.69
CA ILE A 16 41.87 -9.83 2.97
C ILE A 16 41.08 -9.40 4.20
N LEU A 17 41.81 -9.29 5.31
CA LEU A 17 41.40 -8.69 6.56
C LEU A 17 41.26 -7.17 6.37
N LEU A 18 40.13 -6.60 6.80
CA LEU A 18 40.01 -5.18 7.10
C LEU A 18 40.91 -4.84 8.30
N THR A 19 41.87 -3.94 8.10
CA THR A 19 42.51 -3.19 9.19
C THR A 19 42.62 -1.73 8.75
N GLY A 20 41.65 -0.92 9.17
CA GLY A 20 41.68 0.53 9.10
C GLY A 20 41.65 1.08 10.52
N VAL A 21 42.81 1.51 11.00
CA VAL A 21 43.05 1.97 12.37
C VAL A 21 42.38 3.32 12.60
N SER A 22 41.55 3.40 13.64
CA SER A 22 40.89 4.63 14.10
C SER A 22 41.92 5.62 14.65
N ALA A 23 41.88 6.86 14.16
CA ALA A 23 42.63 8.01 14.67
C ALA A 23 42.14 8.54 16.04
N LEU A 24 41.45 7.70 16.84
CA LEU A 24 40.83 8.09 18.10
C LEU A 24 41.70 7.81 19.35
N ALA A 25 42.93 7.33 19.20
CA ALA A 25 43.74 6.81 20.31
C ALA A 25 44.92 7.71 20.77
N LEU A 26 45.00 8.97 20.34
CA LEU A 26 46.20 9.81 20.62
C LEU A 26 45.93 11.18 21.25
N LEU A 27 44.90 11.30 22.08
CA LEU A 27 44.64 12.51 22.89
C LEU A 27 44.26 12.24 24.36
N ALA A 28 44.68 11.11 24.92
CA ALA A 28 44.45 10.76 26.32
C ALA A 28 45.76 10.81 27.14
N ALA A 29 46.36 11.99 27.32
CA ALA A 29 47.37 12.22 28.36
C ALA A 29 47.63 13.72 28.61
N ALA A 30 46.72 14.41 29.30
CA ALA A 30 47.03 15.62 30.08
C ALA A 30 45.95 15.85 31.15
N PRO A 31 46.29 16.26 32.39
CA PRO A 31 45.32 16.46 33.47
C PRO A 31 44.47 17.72 33.21
N PRO A 32 43.21 17.77 33.70
CA PRO A 32 42.33 18.90 33.43
C PRO A 32 42.72 20.09 34.32
N ALA A 33 43.20 21.17 33.69
CA ALA A 33 43.16 22.49 34.29
C ALA A 33 41.74 23.04 34.11
N GLY A 34 41.01 23.20 35.20
CA GLY A 34 39.62 23.66 35.19
C GLY A 34 39.50 25.11 34.75
N ALA A 35 38.84 25.31 33.61
CA ALA A 35 38.11 26.54 33.31
C ALA A 35 36.65 26.14 33.06
N ARG A 36 35.76 26.48 34.00
CA ARG A 36 34.32 26.26 33.86
C ARG A 36 33.77 27.18 32.77
N SER A 37 33.35 26.65 31.63
CA SER A 37 32.40 27.31 30.74
C SER A 37 30.98 26.97 31.16
N LEU A 38 30.10 27.96 31.15
CA LEU A 38 28.68 27.88 31.54
C LEU A 38 27.77 27.35 30.41
N GLU A 39 28.29 26.56 29.47
CA GLU A 39 27.57 26.07 28.27
C GLU A 39 27.49 24.53 28.16
N GLY A 40 27.90 23.80 29.19
CA GLY A 40 28.06 22.33 29.14
C GLY A 40 26.78 21.49 29.14
N THR A 41 25.62 22.05 29.52
CA THR A 41 24.37 21.27 29.64
C THR A 41 23.60 21.15 28.34
N ALA A 42 23.67 22.16 27.45
CA ALA A 42 22.95 22.15 26.17
C ALA A 42 23.58 21.20 25.14
N ALA A 43 24.92 21.13 25.07
CA ALA A 43 25.63 20.22 24.16
C ALA A 43 25.53 18.74 24.60
N ALA A 44 25.54 18.48 25.91
CA ALA A 44 25.32 17.15 26.47
C ALA A 44 23.87 16.68 26.26
N ALA A 45 22.89 17.56 26.47
CA ALA A 45 21.47 17.30 26.23
C ALA A 45 21.16 17.06 24.73
N ALA A 46 21.80 17.81 23.82
CA ALA A 46 21.70 17.61 22.38
C ALA A 46 22.31 16.27 21.93
N GLY A 47 23.46 15.89 22.51
CA GLY A 47 24.08 14.58 22.28
C GLY A 47 23.21 13.40 22.74
N THR A 48 22.54 13.52 23.89
CA THR A 48 21.59 12.51 24.38
C THR A 48 20.28 12.48 23.60
N ALA A 49 19.78 13.62 23.11
CA ALA A 49 18.59 13.68 22.26
C ALA A 49 18.85 13.08 20.86
N ALA A 50 20.01 13.33 20.27
CA ALA A 50 20.46 12.69 19.04
C ALA A 50 20.64 11.17 19.22
N GLN A 51 21.17 10.72 20.35
CA GLN A 51 21.28 9.29 20.70
C GLN A 51 19.93 8.63 20.96
N ALA A 52 18.98 9.33 21.61
CA ALA A 52 17.62 8.83 21.83
C ALA A 52 16.85 8.72 20.50
N ALA A 53 16.92 9.75 19.66
CA ALA A 53 16.38 9.73 18.29
C ALA A 53 17.02 8.62 17.44
N GLN A 54 18.34 8.41 17.55
CA GLN A 54 19.01 7.28 16.91
C GLN A 54 18.53 5.94 17.49
N SER A 55 18.29 5.82 18.81
CA SER A 55 17.80 4.57 19.40
C SER A 55 16.37 4.21 18.96
N GLU A 56 15.51 5.22 18.79
CA GLU A 56 14.14 5.11 18.30
C GLU A 56 14.12 4.80 16.80
N VAL A 57 14.94 5.48 15.98
CA VAL A 57 15.18 5.13 14.57
C VAL A 57 15.67 3.69 14.45
N GLN A 58 16.61 3.28 15.31
CA GLN A 58 17.10 1.91 15.31
C GLN A 58 16.01 0.92 15.72
N LYS A 59 15.01 1.29 16.55
CA LYS A 59 13.85 0.44 16.87
C LYS A 59 12.89 0.34 15.70
N ALA A 60 12.53 1.46 15.08
CA ALA A 60 11.70 1.53 13.88
C ALA A 60 12.30 0.71 12.73
N MET A 61 13.61 0.92 12.50
CA MET A 61 14.39 0.18 11.52
C MET A 61 14.47 -1.30 11.88
N ARG A 62 14.64 -1.68 13.15
CA ARG A 62 14.62 -3.10 13.56
C ARG A 62 13.27 -3.76 13.27
N ASP A 63 12.15 -3.12 13.64
CA ASP A 63 10.81 -3.70 13.44
C ASP A 63 10.47 -3.82 11.94
N ALA A 64 10.82 -2.80 11.14
CA ALA A 64 10.70 -2.83 9.68
C ALA A 64 11.65 -3.88 9.05
N GLN A 65 12.91 -3.95 9.50
CA GLN A 65 13.89 -4.94 9.05
C GLN A 65 13.48 -6.36 9.43
N GLU A 66 12.81 -6.58 10.56
CA GLU A 66 12.29 -7.89 10.93
C GLU A 66 11.15 -8.34 10.01
N ALA A 67 10.22 -7.45 9.67
CA ALA A 67 9.16 -7.75 8.70
C ALA A 67 9.74 -8.08 7.32
N VAL A 68 10.68 -7.27 6.84
CA VAL A 68 11.38 -7.50 5.56
C VAL A 68 12.25 -8.77 5.62
N LYS A 69 12.94 -9.05 6.72
CA LYS A 69 13.77 -10.25 6.90
C LYS A 69 12.92 -11.52 6.91
N ARG A 70 11.74 -11.49 7.55
CA ARG A 70 10.78 -12.61 7.51
C ARG A 70 10.26 -12.83 6.09
N ALA A 71 9.90 -11.75 5.39
CA ALA A 71 9.46 -11.80 4.00
C ALA A 71 10.55 -12.36 3.06
N MET A 72 11.77 -11.84 3.13
CA MET A 72 12.89 -12.30 2.30
C MET A 72 13.27 -13.76 2.61
N ALA A 73 13.28 -14.15 3.88
CA ALA A 73 13.54 -15.54 4.27
C ALA A 73 12.46 -16.49 3.72
N ALA A 74 11.18 -16.10 3.77
CA ALA A 74 10.09 -16.90 3.20
C ALA A 74 10.22 -17.03 1.68
N ILE A 75 10.55 -15.95 0.97
CA ILE A 75 10.78 -15.96 -0.48
C ILE A 75 11.98 -16.84 -0.83
N GLN A 76 13.12 -16.69 -0.13
CA GLN A 76 14.31 -17.50 -0.36
C GLN A 76 14.07 -18.98 -0.08
N ALA A 77 13.34 -19.30 0.99
CA ALA A 77 12.96 -20.68 1.31
C ALA A 77 12.07 -21.29 0.22
N GLN A 78 11.08 -20.54 -0.28
CA GLN A 78 10.25 -20.96 -1.41
C GLN A 78 11.08 -21.18 -2.67
N GLN A 79 11.94 -20.24 -3.05
CA GLN A 79 12.81 -20.39 -4.23
C GLN A 79 13.72 -21.64 -4.13
N ALA A 80 14.33 -21.88 -2.96
CA ALA A 80 15.14 -23.06 -2.72
C ALA A 80 14.32 -24.36 -2.80
N ALA A 81 13.11 -24.37 -2.22
CA ALA A 81 12.20 -25.50 -2.30
C ALA A 81 11.78 -25.80 -3.76
N GLN A 82 11.48 -24.77 -4.55
CA GLN A 82 11.16 -24.92 -5.97
C GLN A 82 12.34 -25.48 -6.77
N ALA A 83 13.57 -25.01 -6.51
CA ALA A 83 14.77 -25.54 -7.17
C ALA A 83 15.00 -27.02 -6.82
N ALA A 84 14.88 -27.39 -5.54
CA ALA A 84 15.02 -28.77 -5.09
C ALA A 84 13.93 -29.69 -5.66
N ALA A 85 12.67 -29.24 -5.68
CA ALA A 85 11.56 -29.96 -6.28
C ALA A 85 11.78 -30.21 -7.78
N ARG A 86 12.32 -29.22 -8.50
CA ARG A 86 12.69 -29.38 -9.91
C ARG A 86 13.79 -30.41 -10.11
N SER A 87 14.86 -30.36 -9.31
CA SER A 87 15.92 -31.36 -9.37
C SER A 87 15.40 -32.77 -9.09
N ALA A 88 14.46 -32.92 -8.15
CA ALA A 88 13.82 -34.20 -7.87
C ALA A 88 12.90 -34.66 -9.02
N ALA A 89 12.17 -33.74 -9.66
CA ALA A 89 11.33 -34.03 -10.80
C ALA A 89 12.13 -34.51 -12.01
N GLN A 90 13.33 -33.96 -12.25
CA GLN A 90 14.24 -34.38 -13.32
C GLN A 90 14.71 -35.85 -13.20
N LEU A 91 14.66 -36.42 -12.00
CA LEU A 91 15.04 -37.82 -11.76
C LEU A 91 13.89 -38.82 -12.01
N LYS A 92 12.65 -38.33 -12.17
CA LYS A 92 11.48 -39.18 -12.42
C LYS A 92 11.27 -39.36 -13.92
N ALA A 93 11.18 -40.60 -14.39
CA ALA A 93 10.78 -40.88 -15.77
C ALA A 93 9.25 -40.67 -15.91
N SER A 94 8.82 -39.75 -16.78
CA SER A 94 7.38 -39.47 -16.95
C SER A 94 6.65 -40.41 -17.90
N GLY A 95 7.36 -41.13 -18.78
CA GLY A 95 6.77 -41.95 -19.83
C GLY A 95 6.11 -41.14 -20.97
N VAL A 96 6.26 -39.81 -20.99
CA VAL A 96 5.75 -38.96 -22.08
C VAL A 96 6.73 -38.99 -23.27
N PRO A 97 6.31 -39.41 -24.48
CA PRO A 97 7.16 -39.39 -25.67
C PRO A 97 7.63 -37.98 -26.05
N SER A 98 8.86 -37.87 -26.57
CA SER A 98 9.45 -36.58 -26.96
C SER A 98 9.15 -36.21 -28.41
N GLY A 99 8.84 -34.93 -28.65
CA GLY A 99 8.67 -34.36 -29.99
C GLY A 99 7.31 -34.63 -30.63
N LEU A 100 7.27 -34.48 -31.96
CA LEU A 100 6.09 -34.73 -32.80
C LEU A 100 5.90 -36.23 -33.02
N THR A 101 5.17 -36.89 -32.12
CA THR A 101 4.96 -38.35 -32.15
C THR A 101 3.66 -38.73 -31.43
N THR A 102 3.19 -39.96 -31.64
CA THR A 102 1.99 -40.49 -30.99
C THR A 102 2.14 -40.46 -29.47
N GLY A 103 1.17 -39.84 -28.79
CA GLY A 103 1.18 -39.66 -27.33
C GLY A 103 2.06 -38.50 -26.82
N GLY A 104 2.87 -37.89 -27.69
CA GLY A 104 3.59 -36.63 -27.43
C GLY A 104 2.78 -35.42 -27.95
N LEU A 105 3.42 -34.58 -28.75
CA LEU A 105 2.73 -33.58 -29.56
C LEU A 105 2.19 -34.28 -30.83
N GLN A 106 0.88 -34.41 -30.96
CA GLN A 106 0.25 -35.12 -32.06
C GLN A 106 -0.86 -34.28 -32.68
N VAL A 107 -0.69 -33.87 -33.93
CA VAL A 107 -1.71 -33.13 -34.71
C VAL A 107 -2.98 -33.99 -34.85
N ALA A 108 -4.15 -33.36 -34.75
CA ALA A 108 -5.42 -34.07 -34.87
C ALA A 108 -5.61 -34.71 -36.25
N PRO A 109 -6.23 -35.89 -36.35
CA PRO A 109 -6.63 -36.46 -37.64
C PRO A 109 -7.47 -35.46 -38.44
N GLY A 110 -7.12 -35.25 -39.71
CA GLY A 110 -7.83 -34.30 -40.60
C GLY A 110 -7.41 -32.83 -40.43
N ALA A 111 -6.56 -32.49 -39.46
CA ALA A 111 -6.02 -31.14 -39.32
C ALA A 111 -4.89 -30.91 -40.34
N THR A 112 -5.23 -30.28 -41.46
CA THR A 112 -4.30 -29.83 -42.50
C THR A 112 -4.26 -28.31 -42.56
N ALA A 113 -3.16 -27.72 -43.02
CA ALA A 113 -3.03 -26.26 -43.10
C ALA A 113 -4.18 -25.63 -43.91
N GLY A 114 -4.92 -24.70 -43.28
CA GLY A 114 -6.08 -24.03 -43.85
C GLY A 114 -7.43 -24.71 -43.60
N SER A 115 -7.45 -25.89 -42.96
CA SER A 115 -8.69 -26.53 -42.50
C SER A 115 -9.27 -25.82 -41.26
N ASP A 116 -10.53 -26.10 -40.92
CA ASP A 116 -11.18 -25.61 -39.68
C ASP A 116 -10.47 -26.03 -38.40
N LEU A 117 -9.69 -27.11 -38.47
CA LEU A 117 -8.91 -27.65 -37.36
C LEU A 117 -7.50 -27.06 -37.27
N TRP A 118 -7.01 -26.39 -38.32
CA TRP A 118 -5.66 -25.82 -38.38
C TRP A 118 -5.60 -24.54 -39.23
N GLN A 119 -5.69 -23.40 -38.57
CA GLN A 119 -5.75 -22.08 -39.20
C GLN A 119 -4.62 -21.17 -38.69
N GLY A 120 -4.13 -20.29 -39.57
CA GLY A 120 -3.20 -19.20 -39.20
C GLY A 120 -1.78 -19.62 -38.82
N ALA A 121 -1.36 -20.86 -39.09
CA ALA A 121 0.00 -21.34 -38.87
C ALA A 121 0.38 -22.47 -39.85
N ASN A 122 1.68 -22.63 -40.07
CA ASN A 122 2.23 -23.81 -40.75
C ASN A 122 2.08 -25.06 -39.85
N LEU A 123 2.09 -26.26 -40.45
CA LEU A 123 2.17 -27.51 -39.68
C LEU A 123 3.48 -27.55 -38.87
N PRO A 124 3.49 -28.16 -37.68
CA PRO A 124 4.64 -28.12 -36.80
C PRO A 124 5.80 -28.90 -37.41
N THR A 125 7.02 -28.42 -37.20
CA THR A 125 8.25 -29.11 -37.58
C THR A 125 9.00 -29.55 -36.34
N SER A 126 9.76 -30.64 -36.42
CA SER A 126 10.55 -31.16 -35.28
C SER A 126 11.97 -31.45 -35.71
N VAL A 127 12.94 -30.94 -34.93
CA VAL A 127 14.37 -31.16 -35.14
C VAL A 127 15.00 -31.65 -33.83
N LEU A 128 15.74 -32.75 -33.89
CA LEU A 128 16.51 -33.21 -32.74
C LEU A 128 17.79 -32.37 -32.60
N SER A 129 17.99 -31.74 -31.44
CA SER A 129 19.12 -30.86 -31.17
C SER A 129 19.58 -31.04 -29.72
N GLY A 130 20.82 -31.48 -29.51
CA GLY A 130 21.39 -31.64 -28.17
C GLY A 130 20.64 -32.64 -27.27
N GLY A 131 20.08 -33.71 -27.85
CA GLY A 131 19.27 -34.70 -27.12
C GLY A 131 17.87 -34.23 -26.75
N ARG A 132 17.45 -33.04 -27.23
CA ARG A 132 16.11 -32.49 -27.05
C ARG A 132 15.39 -32.37 -28.39
N SER A 133 14.09 -32.61 -28.42
CA SER A 133 13.27 -32.41 -29.61
C SER A 133 12.77 -30.98 -29.65
N LYS A 134 13.29 -30.17 -30.58
CA LYS A 134 12.82 -28.81 -30.81
C LYS A 134 11.66 -28.85 -31.78
N VAL A 135 10.47 -28.53 -31.30
CA VAL A 135 9.25 -28.45 -32.10
C VAL A 135 8.92 -26.99 -32.34
N THR A 136 8.77 -26.60 -33.60
CA THR A 136 8.45 -25.22 -33.98
C THR A 136 7.13 -25.17 -34.72
N VAL A 137 6.24 -24.28 -34.26
CA VAL A 137 5.02 -23.87 -34.96
C VAL A 137 5.25 -22.45 -35.48
N GLU A 138 5.36 -22.28 -36.79
CA GLU A 138 5.46 -20.94 -37.39
C GLU A 138 4.05 -20.38 -37.60
N GLN A 139 3.71 -19.34 -36.84
CA GLN A 139 2.44 -18.64 -36.98
C GLN A 139 2.51 -17.69 -38.19
N THR A 140 1.43 -17.63 -38.98
CA THR A 140 1.35 -16.84 -40.22
C THR A 140 0.32 -15.72 -40.15
N GLN A 141 -0.55 -15.71 -39.13
CA GLN A 141 -1.60 -14.71 -38.92
C GLN A 141 -1.67 -14.29 -37.45
N ALA A 142 -2.24 -13.11 -37.16
CA ALA A 142 -2.34 -12.61 -35.79
C ALA A 142 -3.10 -13.54 -34.83
N LYS A 143 -4.10 -14.27 -35.32
CA LYS A 143 -4.79 -15.33 -34.58
C LYS A 143 -4.60 -16.67 -35.30
N SER A 144 -4.34 -17.73 -34.54
CA SER A 144 -4.25 -19.09 -35.09
C SER A 144 -5.02 -20.09 -34.22
N ILE A 145 -5.55 -21.15 -34.84
CA ILE A 145 -6.35 -22.19 -34.19
C ILE A 145 -5.74 -23.54 -34.60
N LEU A 146 -5.22 -24.30 -33.64
CA LEU A 146 -4.48 -25.53 -33.86
C LEU A 146 -5.12 -26.65 -33.04
N THR A 147 -5.66 -27.66 -33.73
CA THR A 147 -6.31 -28.80 -33.08
C THR A 147 -5.34 -29.99 -33.00
N TRP A 148 -5.23 -30.56 -31.81
CA TRP A 148 -4.30 -31.62 -31.45
C TRP A 148 -5.06 -32.88 -31.01
N GLN A 149 -4.58 -34.05 -31.42
CA GLN A 149 -5.00 -35.32 -30.83
C GLN A 149 -4.47 -35.42 -29.40
N THR A 150 -3.18 -35.14 -29.19
CA THR A 150 -2.57 -35.03 -27.86
C THR A 150 -1.64 -33.81 -27.82
N PHE A 151 -1.63 -33.12 -26.68
CA PHE A 151 -0.74 -31.99 -26.42
C PHE A 151 0.12 -32.29 -25.19
N ASN A 152 1.02 -33.27 -25.32
CA ASN A 152 1.97 -33.61 -24.27
C ASN A 152 3.38 -33.15 -24.66
N ILE A 153 4.10 -32.56 -23.72
CA ILE A 153 5.44 -32.03 -23.92
C ILE A 153 6.36 -32.72 -22.92
N SER A 154 7.19 -33.66 -23.37
CA SER A 154 8.14 -34.37 -22.49
C SER A 154 9.21 -33.45 -21.90
N GLU A 155 9.93 -33.88 -20.87
CA GLU A 155 11.03 -33.10 -20.25
C GLU A 155 12.13 -32.72 -21.26
N THR A 156 12.25 -33.50 -22.34
CA THR A 156 13.22 -33.33 -23.43
C THR A 156 12.63 -32.65 -24.67
N THR A 157 11.42 -32.11 -24.60
CA THR A 157 10.79 -31.39 -25.72
C THR A 157 10.82 -29.89 -25.47
N ASP A 158 11.22 -29.12 -26.49
CA ASP A 158 11.17 -27.66 -26.51
C ASP A 158 10.19 -27.20 -27.58
N LEU A 159 9.03 -26.71 -27.17
CA LEU A 159 8.03 -26.17 -28.08
C LEU A 159 8.20 -24.66 -28.24
N ARG A 160 8.33 -24.19 -29.48
CA ARG A 160 8.36 -22.77 -29.83
C ARG A 160 7.20 -22.43 -30.75
N PHE A 161 6.40 -21.44 -30.36
CA PHE A 161 5.51 -20.72 -31.27
C PHE A 161 6.28 -19.51 -31.81
N ASP A 162 6.67 -19.56 -33.08
CA ASP A 162 7.31 -18.44 -33.75
C ASP A 162 6.24 -17.46 -34.24
N GLN A 163 6.07 -16.38 -33.50
CA GLN A 163 5.09 -15.33 -33.77
C GLN A 163 5.73 -14.11 -34.43
N LYS A 164 6.93 -14.28 -34.99
CA LYS A 164 7.67 -13.27 -35.75
C LYS A 164 7.94 -11.99 -34.94
N GLY A 165 8.08 -12.13 -33.62
CA GLY A 165 8.29 -11.01 -32.69
C GLY A 165 7.03 -10.22 -32.33
N ASN A 166 5.84 -10.62 -32.81
CA ASN A 166 4.59 -9.92 -32.51
C ASN A 166 4.04 -10.37 -31.16
N ARG A 167 3.98 -9.44 -30.20
CA ARG A 167 3.54 -9.72 -28.82
C ARG A 167 2.02 -9.76 -28.66
N ASP A 168 1.30 -9.18 -29.61
CA ASP A 168 -0.17 -9.15 -29.69
C ASP A 168 -0.76 -10.37 -30.42
N TRP A 169 0.09 -11.19 -31.06
CA TRP A 169 -0.35 -12.41 -31.72
C TRP A 169 -0.77 -13.47 -30.71
N THR A 170 -1.77 -14.26 -31.06
CA THR A 170 -2.36 -15.28 -30.18
C THR A 170 -2.52 -16.61 -30.91
N VAL A 171 -2.13 -17.71 -30.26
CA VAL A 171 -2.34 -19.08 -30.75
C VAL A 171 -3.28 -19.84 -29.81
N LEU A 172 -4.32 -20.45 -30.37
CA LEU A 172 -5.25 -21.34 -29.68
C LEU A 172 -4.92 -22.80 -29.98
N ASN A 173 -4.42 -23.52 -28.98
CA ASN A 173 -4.20 -24.96 -29.03
C ASN A 173 -5.40 -25.67 -28.39
N ARG A 174 -6.12 -26.48 -29.17
CA ARG A 174 -7.29 -27.25 -28.71
C ARG A 174 -7.01 -28.74 -28.77
N VAL A 175 -7.17 -29.45 -27.67
CA VAL A 175 -7.07 -30.92 -27.62
C VAL A 175 -8.44 -31.54 -27.80
N LEU A 176 -8.53 -32.65 -28.53
CA LEU A 176 -9.77 -33.41 -28.68
C LEU A 176 -10.20 -34.05 -27.35
N ASP A 177 -11.52 -34.04 -27.09
CA ASP A 177 -12.12 -34.48 -25.83
C ASP A 177 -11.93 -35.98 -25.53
N ASN A 178 -11.51 -36.80 -26.50
CA ASN A 178 -11.34 -38.24 -26.37
C ASN A 178 -9.96 -38.68 -25.84
N THR A 179 -9.25 -37.81 -25.12
CA THR A 179 -7.86 -38.06 -24.69
C THR A 179 -7.63 -37.81 -23.20
N ALA A 180 -6.45 -38.19 -22.71
CA ALA A 180 -6.02 -37.94 -21.34
C ALA A 180 -5.69 -36.43 -21.11
N PRO A 181 -5.53 -36.00 -19.85
CA PRO A 181 -5.03 -34.66 -19.53
C PRO A 181 -3.70 -34.35 -20.23
N SER A 182 -3.51 -33.09 -20.63
CA SER A 182 -2.24 -32.63 -21.22
C SER A 182 -1.14 -32.61 -20.16
N ARG A 183 -0.01 -33.28 -20.42
CA ARG A 183 1.16 -33.29 -19.53
C ARG A 183 2.27 -32.44 -20.14
N ILE A 184 2.54 -31.29 -19.52
CA ILE A 184 3.53 -30.31 -19.94
C ILE A 184 4.72 -30.40 -18.97
N LEU A 185 5.79 -31.04 -19.41
CA LEU A 185 6.99 -31.33 -18.62
C LEU A 185 8.25 -30.67 -19.20
N GLY A 186 8.24 -30.34 -20.49
CA GLY A 186 9.31 -29.64 -21.19
C GLY A 186 9.12 -28.13 -21.23
N SER A 187 9.64 -27.50 -22.28
CA SER A 187 9.57 -26.04 -22.42
C SER A 187 8.54 -25.56 -23.45
N ILE A 188 7.93 -24.41 -23.19
CA ILE A 188 7.09 -23.65 -24.14
C ILE A 188 7.63 -22.23 -24.23
N THR A 189 7.89 -21.76 -25.44
CA THR A 189 8.29 -20.37 -25.70
C THR A 189 7.42 -19.73 -26.78
N ALA A 190 7.08 -18.45 -26.59
CA ALA A 190 6.35 -17.64 -27.57
C ALA A 190 6.63 -16.15 -27.36
N ASP A 191 6.48 -15.35 -28.41
CA ASP A 191 6.65 -13.88 -28.32
C ASP A 191 5.37 -13.20 -27.78
N GLY A 192 4.21 -13.79 -28.06
CA GLY A 192 2.86 -13.34 -27.71
C GLY A 192 2.07 -14.40 -26.94
N SER A 193 0.76 -14.45 -27.14
CA SER A 193 -0.17 -15.21 -26.30
C SER A 193 -0.33 -16.67 -26.74
N VAL A 194 -0.35 -17.59 -25.79
CA VAL A 194 -0.57 -19.04 -25.99
C VAL A 194 -1.77 -19.49 -25.16
N LEU A 195 -2.82 -19.97 -25.83
CA LEU A 195 -3.97 -20.62 -25.22
C LEU A 195 -3.82 -22.14 -25.38
N VAL A 196 -4.02 -22.90 -24.31
CA VAL A 196 -4.04 -24.38 -24.29
C VAL A 196 -5.35 -24.83 -23.66
N ILE A 197 -6.18 -25.50 -24.45
CA ILE A 197 -7.50 -25.98 -24.05
C ILE A 197 -7.51 -27.51 -24.06
N ASN A 198 -7.70 -28.13 -22.89
CA ASN A 198 -7.96 -29.56 -22.78
C ASN A 198 -8.98 -29.81 -21.67
N ARG A 199 -10.19 -30.22 -22.06
CA ARG A 199 -11.30 -30.43 -21.13
C ARG A 199 -11.05 -31.54 -20.12
N ASN A 200 -10.14 -32.46 -20.40
CA ASN A 200 -9.79 -33.56 -19.50
C ASN A 200 -8.84 -33.12 -18.37
N GLY A 201 -8.14 -32.00 -18.52
CA GLY A 201 -7.20 -31.47 -17.53
C GLY A 201 -5.86 -31.06 -18.14
N ILE A 202 -5.09 -30.25 -17.39
CA ILE A 202 -3.76 -29.79 -17.79
C ILE A 202 -2.83 -29.88 -16.58
N ILE A 203 -1.68 -30.53 -16.74
CA ILE A 203 -0.67 -30.72 -15.70
C ILE A 203 0.64 -30.10 -16.18
N PHE A 204 1.10 -29.06 -15.49
CA PHE A 204 2.46 -28.53 -15.61
C PHE A 204 3.33 -29.27 -14.59
N GLY A 205 4.11 -30.24 -15.05
CA GLY A 205 4.94 -31.06 -14.17
C GLY A 205 6.16 -30.32 -13.64
N GLY A 206 6.80 -30.86 -12.60
CA GLY A 206 7.88 -30.17 -11.87
C GLY A 206 9.12 -29.75 -12.68
N THR A 207 9.29 -30.25 -13.91
CA THR A 207 10.37 -29.84 -14.84
C THR A 207 9.94 -28.78 -15.87
N SER A 208 8.65 -28.45 -15.91
CA SER A 208 8.03 -27.57 -16.91
C SER A 208 8.61 -26.16 -16.87
N GLN A 209 8.81 -25.59 -18.06
CA GLN A 209 9.40 -24.26 -18.26
C GLN A 209 8.61 -23.49 -19.32
N VAL A 210 7.67 -22.64 -18.91
CA VAL A 210 6.86 -21.83 -19.82
C VAL A 210 7.31 -20.38 -19.76
N ASN A 211 7.64 -19.79 -20.91
CA ASN A 211 7.99 -18.38 -21.05
C ASN A 211 7.33 -17.80 -22.32
N VAL A 212 6.24 -17.06 -22.14
CA VAL A 212 5.38 -16.60 -23.24
C VAL A 212 4.96 -15.14 -23.04
N GLY A 213 4.35 -14.51 -24.04
CA GLY A 213 3.77 -13.17 -23.89
C GLY A 213 2.61 -13.19 -22.90
N SER A 214 1.65 -14.11 -23.08
CA SER A 214 0.61 -14.46 -22.10
C SER A 214 0.26 -15.95 -22.20
N LEU A 215 -0.18 -16.56 -21.10
CA LEU A 215 -0.63 -17.95 -21.07
C LEU A 215 -2.09 -18.01 -20.66
N VAL A 216 -2.91 -18.76 -21.40
CA VAL A 216 -4.22 -19.22 -20.93
C VAL A 216 -4.21 -20.73 -20.96
N ALA A 217 -4.38 -21.38 -19.81
CA ALA A 217 -4.64 -22.82 -19.75
C ALA A 217 -6.07 -23.01 -19.26
N SER A 218 -6.89 -23.74 -20.02
CA SER A 218 -8.29 -23.92 -19.66
C SER A 218 -8.77 -25.35 -19.88
N THR A 219 -9.57 -25.85 -18.96
CA THR A 219 -10.34 -27.08 -19.15
C THR A 219 -11.79 -26.79 -19.56
N ALA A 220 -12.17 -25.53 -19.68
CA ALA A 220 -13.40 -25.07 -20.32
C ALA A 220 -13.13 -24.72 -21.80
N ALA A 221 -14.10 -24.97 -22.66
CA ALA A 221 -14.00 -24.74 -24.09
C ALA A 221 -14.28 -23.27 -24.46
N ILE A 222 -13.59 -22.80 -25.49
CA ILE A 222 -13.87 -21.54 -26.20
C ILE A 222 -14.20 -21.85 -27.65
N SER A 223 -15.27 -21.27 -28.19
CA SER A 223 -15.66 -21.45 -29.59
C SER A 223 -14.72 -20.67 -30.53
N ASN A 224 -14.65 -21.09 -31.80
CA ASN A 224 -13.87 -20.37 -32.80
C ASN A 224 -14.39 -18.93 -32.98
N ASP A 225 -15.71 -18.74 -32.99
CA ASP A 225 -16.34 -17.42 -33.12
C ASP A 225 -16.01 -16.51 -31.95
N GLN A 226 -16.08 -17.02 -30.71
CA GLN A 226 -15.71 -16.27 -29.51
C GLN A 226 -14.23 -15.85 -29.57
N PHE A 227 -13.33 -16.79 -29.88
CA PHE A 227 -11.89 -16.50 -30.00
C PHE A 227 -11.59 -15.49 -31.12
N ASN A 228 -12.20 -15.65 -32.29
CA ASN A 228 -11.96 -14.78 -33.44
C ASN A 228 -12.59 -13.39 -33.27
N GLY A 229 -13.81 -13.31 -32.75
CA GLY A 229 -14.55 -12.05 -32.57
C GLY A 229 -14.13 -11.27 -31.34
N ASN A 230 -14.19 -11.89 -30.16
CA ASN A 230 -14.06 -11.21 -28.86
C ASN A 230 -12.80 -11.63 -28.08
N GLY A 231 -12.03 -12.59 -28.58
CA GLY A 231 -10.90 -13.16 -27.86
C GLY A 231 -11.36 -13.86 -26.57
N ILE A 232 -10.66 -13.59 -25.46
CA ILE A 232 -10.99 -14.18 -24.16
C ILE A 232 -12.14 -13.48 -23.44
N TYR A 233 -12.53 -12.28 -23.88
CA TYR A 233 -13.51 -11.45 -23.17
C TYR A 233 -14.94 -11.81 -23.53
N SER A 234 -15.80 -11.89 -22.53
CA SER A 234 -17.21 -12.19 -22.64
C SER A 234 -17.93 -11.21 -23.57
N ALA A 235 -18.71 -11.75 -24.50
CA ALA A 235 -19.70 -10.98 -25.23
C ALA A 235 -20.77 -10.45 -24.27
N VAL A 236 -21.24 -9.23 -24.51
CA VAL A 236 -22.37 -8.66 -23.77
C VAL A 236 -23.65 -8.89 -24.58
N VAL A 237 -24.57 -9.69 -24.04
CA VAL A 237 -25.85 -10.02 -24.67
C VAL A 237 -26.96 -9.50 -23.75
N ASN A 238 -27.80 -8.58 -24.25
CA ASN A 238 -28.86 -7.93 -23.48
C ASN A 238 -28.37 -7.29 -22.16
N GLY A 239 -27.16 -6.74 -22.15
CA GLY A 239 -26.54 -6.14 -20.96
C GLY A 239 -25.87 -7.14 -20.01
N VAL A 240 -25.90 -8.44 -20.30
CA VAL A 240 -25.31 -9.50 -19.45
C VAL A 240 -24.05 -10.06 -20.10
N TYR A 241 -22.99 -10.28 -19.31
CA TYR A 241 -21.79 -10.97 -19.78
C TYR A 241 -22.04 -12.46 -19.95
N ALA A 242 -22.07 -12.94 -21.20
CA ALA A 242 -22.13 -14.36 -21.50
C ALA A 242 -20.75 -15.01 -21.26
N PRO A 243 -20.67 -16.20 -20.62
CA PRO A 243 -19.38 -16.85 -20.40
C PRO A 243 -18.60 -17.07 -21.70
N SER A 244 -17.35 -16.61 -21.76
CA SER A 244 -16.47 -16.80 -22.92
C SER A 244 -15.85 -18.19 -22.94
N PHE A 245 -15.77 -18.85 -21.78
CA PHE A 245 -15.36 -20.25 -21.64
C PHE A 245 -16.46 -21.05 -20.93
N THR A 246 -16.81 -22.23 -21.47
CA THR A 246 -17.90 -23.06 -20.94
C THR A 246 -17.53 -24.54 -20.86
N GLY A 247 -18.19 -25.26 -19.94
CA GLY A 247 -18.11 -26.72 -19.85
C GLY A 247 -16.75 -27.24 -19.37
N ALA A 248 -16.22 -26.64 -18.30
CA ALA A 248 -15.01 -27.13 -17.64
C ALA A 248 -15.14 -28.62 -17.26
N GLY A 249 -14.18 -29.45 -17.67
CA GLY A 249 -14.26 -30.90 -17.44
C GLY A 249 -13.20 -31.49 -16.50
N GLY A 250 -12.13 -30.75 -16.17
CA GLY A 250 -10.97 -31.30 -15.48
C GLY A 250 -10.22 -30.27 -14.63
N ALA A 251 -9.19 -30.73 -13.94
CA ALA A 251 -8.35 -29.88 -13.09
C ALA A 251 -7.16 -29.30 -13.84
N ILE A 252 -6.65 -28.18 -13.34
CA ILE A 252 -5.32 -27.66 -13.68
C ILE A 252 -4.39 -27.83 -12.47
N VAL A 253 -3.25 -28.46 -12.70
CA VAL A 253 -2.24 -28.72 -11.67
C VAL A 253 -0.90 -28.16 -12.11
N VAL A 254 -0.32 -27.27 -11.31
CA VAL A 254 1.05 -26.79 -11.46
C VAL A 254 1.86 -27.41 -10.33
N GLU A 255 2.68 -28.42 -10.65
CA GLU A 255 3.45 -29.17 -9.67
C GLU A 255 4.65 -28.37 -9.13
N ALA A 256 5.12 -28.73 -7.94
CA ALA A 256 6.33 -28.14 -7.38
C ALA A 256 7.54 -28.30 -8.31
N GLY A 257 8.27 -27.21 -8.52
CA GLY A 257 9.39 -27.11 -9.47
C GLY A 257 9.02 -26.52 -10.82
N ALA A 258 7.75 -26.61 -11.24
CA ALA A 258 7.27 -26.04 -12.51
C ALA A 258 7.42 -24.51 -12.50
N GLN A 259 7.75 -23.92 -13.65
CA GLN A 259 7.86 -22.48 -13.83
C GLN A 259 6.99 -22.01 -14.99
N ILE A 260 6.16 -21.01 -14.71
CA ILE A 260 5.37 -20.29 -15.70
C ILE A 260 5.70 -18.81 -15.57
N ALA A 261 6.24 -18.22 -16.63
CA ALA A 261 6.61 -16.82 -16.68
C ALA A 261 5.99 -16.12 -17.90
N THR A 262 5.62 -14.86 -17.72
CA THR A 262 5.38 -13.96 -18.87
C THR A 262 6.62 -13.15 -19.20
N ASN A 263 6.75 -12.71 -20.46
CA ASN A 263 7.89 -11.91 -20.88
C ASN A 263 7.92 -10.57 -20.13
N THR A 264 9.07 -10.24 -19.53
CA THR A 264 9.31 -8.95 -18.88
C THR A 264 9.15 -7.78 -19.88
N PRO A 265 8.33 -6.76 -19.57
CA PRO A 265 8.28 -5.55 -20.39
C PRO A 265 9.63 -4.82 -20.43
N THR A 266 9.99 -4.29 -21.60
CA THR A 266 11.28 -3.60 -21.80
C THR A 266 11.18 -2.08 -21.78
N SER A 267 9.97 -1.51 -21.68
CA SER A 267 9.74 -0.05 -21.56
C SER A 267 8.63 0.26 -20.55
N VAL A 268 8.64 1.47 -20.00
CA VAL A 268 7.61 1.96 -19.06
C VAL A 268 6.21 2.07 -19.67
N THR A 269 6.10 2.14 -21.00
CA THR A 269 4.81 2.18 -21.72
C THR A 269 4.26 0.80 -22.07
N GLN A 270 5.08 -0.24 -21.97
CA GLN A 270 4.67 -1.60 -22.26
C GLN A 270 4.05 -2.26 -21.01
N GLY A 271 2.81 -2.73 -21.14
CA GLY A 271 2.15 -3.55 -20.12
C GLY A 271 2.74 -4.97 -20.06
N GLY A 272 2.63 -5.61 -18.91
CA GLY A 272 2.94 -7.04 -18.75
C GLY A 272 1.83 -7.92 -19.32
N GLY A 273 2.17 -9.18 -19.58
CA GLY A 273 1.19 -10.20 -19.96
C GLY A 273 0.69 -11.00 -18.76
N TYR A 274 -0.31 -11.85 -19.00
CA TYR A 274 -1.01 -12.58 -17.94
C TYR A 274 -0.86 -14.09 -18.03
N VAL A 275 -1.02 -14.77 -16.90
CA VAL A 275 -1.20 -16.22 -16.80
C VAL A 275 -2.60 -16.46 -16.26
N LEU A 276 -3.48 -17.07 -17.05
CA LEU A 276 -4.85 -17.38 -16.71
C LEU A 276 -5.07 -18.90 -16.71
N LEU A 277 -5.33 -19.48 -15.54
CA LEU A 277 -5.60 -20.90 -15.35
C LEU A 277 -7.06 -21.10 -14.99
N MET A 278 -7.83 -21.81 -15.83
CA MET A 278 -9.27 -22.05 -15.65
C MET A 278 -9.61 -23.54 -15.64
N GLY A 279 -10.18 -24.05 -14.55
CA GLY A 279 -10.62 -25.46 -14.51
C GLY A 279 -11.72 -25.76 -13.52
N THR A 280 -12.11 -27.04 -13.36
CA THR A 280 -13.03 -27.43 -12.27
C THR A 280 -12.38 -27.23 -10.91
N SER A 281 -11.06 -27.42 -10.85
CA SER A 281 -10.18 -27.00 -9.77
C SER A 281 -8.83 -26.54 -10.33
N VAL A 282 -8.16 -25.64 -9.61
CA VAL A 282 -6.82 -25.14 -9.97
C VAL A 282 -5.92 -25.23 -8.75
N SER A 283 -4.77 -25.88 -8.90
CA SER A 283 -3.77 -26.00 -7.83
C SER A 283 -2.40 -25.54 -8.31
N ASN A 284 -1.77 -24.64 -7.56
CA ASN A 284 -0.40 -24.21 -7.79
C ASN A 284 0.51 -24.59 -6.63
N ALA A 285 1.47 -25.46 -6.90
CA ALA A 285 2.62 -25.77 -6.06
C ALA A 285 3.94 -25.29 -6.68
N GLY A 286 3.92 -24.81 -7.93
CA GLY A 286 5.08 -24.30 -8.66
C GLY A 286 5.32 -22.80 -8.49
N MET A 287 5.98 -22.20 -9.48
CA MET A 287 6.30 -20.77 -9.54
C MET A 287 5.61 -20.11 -10.73
N ILE A 288 4.85 -19.04 -10.49
CA ILE A 288 4.24 -18.20 -11.52
C ILE A 288 4.81 -16.79 -11.40
N THR A 289 5.28 -16.19 -12.50
CA THR A 289 5.86 -14.84 -12.51
C THR A 289 5.30 -14.00 -13.64
N THR A 290 4.67 -12.87 -13.33
CA THR A 290 4.02 -11.98 -14.30
C THR A 290 4.40 -10.51 -14.07
N PRO A 291 5.62 -10.08 -14.47
CA PRO A 291 6.07 -8.71 -14.25
C PRO A 291 5.16 -7.70 -14.98
N ARG A 292 4.61 -6.74 -14.22
CA ARG A 292 3.67 -5.70 -14.65
C ARG A 292 2.40 -6.24 -15.32
N GLY A 293 2.09 -7.50 -15.05
CA GLY A 293 0.98 -8.26 -15.62
C GLY A 293 0.12 -8.88 -14.53
N GLN A 294 -0.48 -10.03 -14.80
CA GLN A 294 -1.40 -10.67 -13.86
C GLN A 294 -1.25 -12.18 -13.81
N ALA A 295 -1.33 -12.77 -12.63
CA ALA A 295 -1.54 -14.21 -12.46
C ALA A 295 -2.96 -14.47 -11.96
N GLU A 296 -3.71 -15.35 -12.63
CA GLU A 296 -5.12 -15.62 -12.36
C GLU A 296 -5.38 -17.14 -12.32
N LEU A 297 -5.92 -17.62 -11.20
CA LEU A 297 -6.32 -19.01 -10.99
C LEU A 297 -7.81 -19.03 -10.69
N ALA A 298 -8.60 -19.60 -11.58
CA ALA A 298 -10.04 -19.60 -11.50
C ALA A 298 -10.62 -21.01 -11.57
N ALA A 299 -11.48 -21.35 -10.62
CA ALA A 299 -12.16 -22.64 -10.57
C ALA A 299 -13.69 -22.50 -10.67
N GLY A 300 -14.30 -23.24 -11.59
CA GLY A 300 -15.73 -23.21 -11.86
C GLY A 300 -16.11 -24.07 -13.07
N ASP A 301 -17.38 -24.07 -13.46
CA ASP A 301 -17.87 -24.81 -14.63
C ASP A 301 -17.83 -23.96 -15.91
N SER A 302 -17.94 -22.64 -15.78
CA SER A 302 -17.87 -21.65 -16.87
C SER A 302 -17.28 -20.35 -16.36
N PHE A 303 -16.75 -19.52 -17.26
CA PHE A 303 -16.02 -18.30 -16.89
C PHE A 303 -16.44 -17.12 -17.75
N SER A 304 -16.85 -16.04 -17.08
CA SER A 304 -17.08 -14.74 -17.71
C SER A 304 -15.88 -13.83 -17.44
N LEU A 305 -15.36 -13.18 -18.48
CA LEU A 305 -14.19 -12.31 -18.38
C LEU A 305 -14.47 -10.93 -18.97
N ARG A 306 -13.93 -9.89 -18.34
CA ARG A 306 -13.88 -8.54 -18.91
C ARG A 306 -12.55 -7.86 -18.63
N PRO A 307 -12.18 -6.83 -19.41
CA PRO A 307 -11.03 -5.99 -19.08
C PRO A 307 -11.25 -5.29 -17.73
N GLY A 308 -10.19 -5.20 -16.92
CA GLY A 308 -10.13 -4.42 -15.70
C GLY A 308 -9.98 -2.92 -15.96
N LEU A 309 -9.43 -2.21 -14.97
CA LEU A 309 -9.23 -0.76 -14.95
C LEU A 309 -8.36 -0.29 -16.13
N SER A 310 -8.92 0.59 -16.96
CA SER A 310 -8.16 1.39 -17.93
C SER A 310 -8.49 2.87 -17.77
N THR A 311 -7.86 3.74 -18.56
CA THR A 311 -8.04 5.20 -18.46
C THR A 311 -9.51 5.63 -18.59
N ASP A 312 -10.27 4.96 -19.46
CA ASP A 312 -11.65 5.36 -19.81
C ASP A 312 -12.65 4.19 -19.75
N SER A 313 -12.23 3.02 -19.24
CA SER A 313 -13.08 1.84 -19.15
C SER A 313 -12.94 1.14 -17.79
N ASN A 314 -14.06 0.56 -17.35
CA ASN A 314 -14.18 -0.17 -16.09
C ASN A 314 -13.53 0.56 -14.90
N LEU A 315 -13.80 1.86 -14.76
CA LEU A 315 -13.21 2.74 -13.73
C LEU A 315 -13.51 2.32 -12.29
N ILE A 316 -14.42 1.37 -12.08
CA ILE A 316 -14.73 0.79 -10.77
C ILE A 316 -13.84 -0.41 -10.40
N SER A 317 -13.11 -0.96 -11.37
CA SER A 317 -12.29 -2.15 -11.17
C SER A 317 -11.13 -1.89 -10.23
N THR A 318 -10.88 -2.85 -9.35
CA THR A 318 -9.69 -2.86 -8.50
C THR A 318 -8.53 -3.65 -9.12
N THR A 319 -8.74 -4.23 -10.31
CA THR A 319 -7.77 -5.03 -11.07
C THR A 319 -7.39 -4.28 -12.35
N ARG A 320 -6.12 -4.19 -12.72
CA ARG A 320 -5.72 -3.59 -14.02
C ARG A 320 -5.75 -4.59 -15.16
N GLY A 321 -5.50 -5.87 -14.87
CA GLY A 321 -5.55 -6.97 -15.81
C GLY A 321 -6.98 -7.36 -16.23
N ASN A 322 -7.29 -8.64 -16.11
CA ASN A 322 -8.59 -9.22 -16.38
C ASN A 322 -9.40 -9.34 -15.08
N GLU A 323 -10.71 -9.12 -15.17
CA GLU A 323 -11.64 -9.55 -14.13
C GLU A 323 -12.32 -10.84 -14.59
N ILE A 324 -12.29 -11.86 -13.73
CA ILE A 324 -12.96 -13.15 -13.95
C ILE A 324 -14.11 -13.38 -12.97
N LEU A 325 -15.18 -13.99 -13.48
CA LEU A 325 -16.26 -14.54 -12.69
C LEU A 325 -16.45 -16.01 -13.05
N PRO A 326 -16.02 -16.94 -12.18
CA PRO A 326 -16.38 -18.35 -12.30
C PRO A 326 -17.85 -18.55 -11.95
N THR A 327 -18.56 -19.31 -12.77
CA THR A 327 -19.92 -19.79 -12.48
C THR A 327 -19.86 -21.26 -12.12
N ILE A 328 -20.49 -21.64 -11.02
CA ILE A 328 -20.61 -23.02 -10.53
C ILE A 328 -22.08 -23.41 -10.64
N ASN A 329 -22.36 -24.48 -11.38
CA ASN A 329 -23.70 -25.00 -11.56
C ASN A 329 -24.18 -25.67 -10.26
N THR A 330 -25.49 -25.62 -10.01
CA THR A 330 -26.10 -26.29 -8.86
C THR A 330 -25.72 -27.77 -8.81
N GLY A 331 -25.14 -28.21 -7.70
CA GLY A 331 -24.70 -29.60 -7.49
C GLY A 331 -23.33 -29.96 -8.07
N SER A 332 -22.62 -29.01 -8.70
CA SER A 332 -21.24 -29.22 -9.14
C SER A 332 -20.28 -29.27 -7.95
N LEU A 333 -19.18 -30.03 -8.11
CA LEU A 333 -18.06 -30.09 -7.17
C LEU A 333 -16.88 -29.20 -7.60
N SER A 334 -17.05 -28.42 -8.67
CA SER A 334 -16.08 -27.43 -9.12
C SER A 334 -15.93 -26.28 -8.11
N GLY A 335 -14.90 -25.46 -8.26
CA GLY A 335 -14.70 -24.23 -7.46
C GLY A 335 -13.52 -24.26 -6.49
N GLY A 336 -12.71 -25.33 -6.49
CA GLY A 336 -11.52 -25.42 -5.65
C GLY A 336 -10.29 -24.73 -6.24
N VAL A 337 -9.75 -23.72 -5.56
CA VAL A 337 -8.47 -23.08 -5.89
C VAL A 337 -7.49 -23.24 -4.72
N SER A 338 -6.27 -23.70 -5.00
CA SER A 338 -5.22 -23.79 -3.98
C SER A 338 -3.87 -23.26 -4.45
N ASN A 339 -3.17 -22.55 -3.57
CA ASN A 339 -1.80 -22.11 -3.78
C ASN A 339 -0.91 -22.55 -2.61
N THR A 340 0.03 -23.45 -2.86
CA THR A 340 1.12 -23.84 -1.93
C THR A 340 2.49 -23.42 -2.46
N GLY A 341 2.55 -23.00 -3.73
CA GLY A 341 3.74 -22.50 -4.39
C GLY A 341 3.95 -21.00 -4.23
N PHE A 342 4.58 -20.38 -5.23
CA PHE A 342 4.92 -18.97 -5.24
C PHE A 342 4.36 -18.27 -6.49
N ILE A 343 3.60 -17.20 -6.29
CA ILE A 343 3.12 -16.33 -7.36
C ILE A 343 3.67 -14.93 -7.14
N TYR A 344 4.35 -14.38 -8.15
CA TYR A 344 4.97 -13.06 -8.11
C TYR A 344 4.54 -12.20 -9.30
N ALA A 345 3.86 -11.08 -9.04
CA ALA A 345 3.43 -10.13 -10.05
C ALA A 345 3.99 -8.74 -9.74
N GLN A 346 5.28 -8.51 -10.00
CA GLN A 346 5.91 -7.20 -9.75
C GLN A 346 5.08 -6.07 -10.38
N GLN A 347 4.64 -5.07 -9.62
CA GLN A 347 3.79 -3.96 -10.12
C GLN A 347 2.55 -4.46 -10.89
N GLY A 348 1.95 -5.57 -10.45
CA GLY A 348 0.86 -6.26 -11.15
C GLY A 348 -0.21 -6.81 -10.22
N ASP A 349 -1.08 -7.65 -10.77
CA ASP A 349 -2.25 -8.19 -10.07
C ASP A 349 -2.15 -9.71 -9.85
N ILE A 350 -2.75 -10.23 -8.79
CA ILE A 350 -2.89 -11.68 -8.55
C ILE A 350 -4.33 -11.98 -8.17
N THR A 351 -4.99 -12.86 -8.91
CA THR A 351 -6.39 -13.25 -8.65
C THR A 351 -6.53 -14.75 -8.41
N LEU A 352 -7.08 -15.15 -7.27
CA LEU A 352 -7.59 -16.51 -7.03
C LEU A 352 -9.12 -16.44 -6.96
N ALA A 353 -9.85 -17.15 -7.82
CA ALA A 353 -11.30 -17.07 -7.90
C ALA A 353 -11.99 -18.45 -7.88
N GLY A 354 -12.90 -18.68 -6.94
CA GLY A 354 -13.64 -19.95 -6.80
C GLY A 354 -14.37 -20.03 -5.46
N SER A 355 -15.26 -21.03 -5.31
CA SER A 355 -16.06 -21.24 -4.08
C SER A 355 -15.22 -21.67 -2.87
N SER A 356 -14.11 -22.40 -3.08
CA SER A 356 -13.20 -22.82 -2.01
C SER A 356 -11.77 -22.43 -2.36
N ILE A 357 -11.23 -21.42 -1.67
CA ILE A 357 -9.88 -20.90 -1.89
C ILE A 357 -9.00 -21.22 -0.68
N VAL A 358 -7.89 -21.91 -0.92
CA VAL A 358 -6.85 -22.18 0.08
C VAL A 358 -5.54 -21.55 -0.35
N GLN A 359 -5.20 -20.41 0.25
CA GLN A 359 -3.85 -19.87 0.19
C GLN A 359 -3.05 -20.54 1.30
N ASN A 360 -2.02 -21.31 0.96
CA ASN A 360 -1.03 -21.85 1.91
C ASN A 360 0.41 -21.81 1.38
N GLY A 361 0.74 -20.78 0.60
CA GLY A 361 2.03 -20.54 -0.06
C GLY A 361 2.37 -19.05 -0.06
N ALA A 362 2.96 -18.53 -1.13
CA ALA A 362 3.26 -17.10 -1.24
C ALA A 362 2.58 -16.45 -2.47
N LEU A 363 1.88 -15.33 -2.24
CA LEU A 363 1.37 -14.41 -3.26
C LEU A 363 2.01 -13.05 -3.00
N VAL A 364 2.81 -12.54 -3.94
CA VAL A 364 3.55 -11.29 -3.76
C VAL A 364 3.38 -10.39 -4.98
N THR A 365 2.98 -9.15 -4.75
CA THR A 365 3.02 -8.07 -5.74
C THR A 365 3.69 -6.84 -5.12
N THR A 366 4.07 -5.89 -5.96
CA THR A 366 4.74 -4.67 -5.53
C THR A 366 4.03 -3.42 -6.03
N SER A 367 4.29 -2.29 -5.38
CA SER A 367 3.74 -0.99 -5.76
C SER A 367 4.87 0.02 -5.98
N THR A 368 4.71 0.85 -7.01
CA THR A 368 5.40 2.13 -7.16
C THR A 368 4.39 3.27 -7.15
N VAL A 369 4.87 4.51 -7.21
CA VAL A 369 4.00 5.68 -7.36
C VAL A 369 3.22 5.70 -8.70
N ASN A 370 3.69 4.95 -9.70
CA ASN A 370 3.07 4.89 -11.03
C ASN A 370 2.06 3.74 -11.16
N THR A 371 2.22 2.68 -10.38
CA THR A 371 1.41 1.47 -10.47
C THR A 371 1.31 0.81 -9.11
N ARG A 372 0.08 0.68 -8.61
CA ARG A 372 -0.22 -0.12 -7.43
C ARG A 372 -0.27 -1.61 -7.78
N GLY A 373 0.22 -2.44 -6.89
CA GLY A 373 -0.03 -3.89 -6.92
C GLY A 373 -1.34 -4.24 -6.21
N SER A 374 -2.00 -5.30 -6.66
CA SER A 374 -3.20 -5.82 -5.99
C SER A 374 -3.28 -7.35 -5.95
N ILE A 375 -3.95 -7.87 -4.92
CA ILE A 375 -4.22 -9.31 -4.75
C ILE A 375 -5.70 -9.50 -4.45
N HIS A 376 -6.34 -10.44 -5.13
CA HIS A 376 -7.77 -10.72 -5.04
C HIS A 376 -8.02 -12.19 -4.72
N LEU A 377 -8.73 -12.47 -3.63
CA LEU A 377 -9.26 -13.79 -3.29
C LEU A 377 -10.79 -13.71 -3.38
N LEU A 378 -11.35 -14.20 -4.49
CA LEU A 378 -12.71 -13.88 -4.90
C LEU A 378 -13.61 -15.11 -4.96
N ASP A 379 -14.63 -15.09 -4.14
CA ASP A 379 -15.80 -15.95 -4.22
C ASP A 379 -17.05 -15.07 -4.38
N SER A 380 -18.12 -15.66 -4.91
CA SER A 380 -19.43 -15.04 -4.99
C SER A 380 -19.88 -14.51 -3.63
N ARG A 381 -20.27 -13.23 -3.53
CA ARG A 381 -20.89 -12.67 -2.30
C ARG A 381 -22.18 -13.39 -1.89
N TYR A 382 -22.77 -14.17 -2.79
CA TYR A 382 -24.00 -14.93 -2.59
C TYR A 382 -23.76 -16.42 -2.28
N ASP A 383 -22.53 -16.92 -2.41
CA ASP A 383 -22.21 -18.30 -2.06
C ASP A 383 -22.01 -18.43 -0.54
N THR A 384 -23.09 -18.71 0.18
CA THR A 384 -23.04 -18.92 1.64
C THR A 384 -22.24 -20.15 2.07
N ALA A 385 -21.95 -21.09 1.16
CA ALA A 385 -21.10 -22.25 1.42
C ALA A 385 -19.62 -21.97 1.14
N GLY A 386 -19.32 -20.81 0.53
CA GLY A 386 -17.97 -20.42 0.13
C GLY A 386 -17.00 -20.33 1.31
N SER A 387 -15.72 -20.56 1.02
CA SER A 387 -14.68 -20.51 2.04
C SER A 387 -13.35 -20.04 1.48
N ILE A 388 -12.77 -19.04 2.16
CA ILE A 388 -11.42 -18.57 1.91
C ILE A 388 -10.57 -18.82 3.15
N VAL A 389 -9.50 -19.59 2.99
CA VAL A 389 -8.57 -19.93 4.06
C VAL A 389 -7.18 -19.41 3.72
N LEU A 390 -6.65 -18.55 4.59
CA LEU A 390 -5.25 -18.18 4.62
C LEU A 390 -4.56 -19.08 5.64
N GLY A 391 -3.91 -20.13 5.16
CA GLY A 391 -3.31 -21.20 5.93
C GLY A 391 -2.07 -20.79 6.71
N SER A 392 -1.55 -21.68 7.55
CA SER A 392 -0.41 -21.38 8.44
C SER A 392 0.88 -21.00 7.74
N ASN A 393 1.08 -21.38 6.48
CA ASN A 393 2.24 -20.99 5.68
C ASN A 393 1.93 -19.82 4.72
N ALA A 394 0.74 -19.23 4.82
CA ALA A 394 0.30 -18.20 3.90
C ALA A 394 1.10 -16.90 4.09
N TYR A 395 1.75 -16.46 3.02
CA TYR A 395 2.31 -15.13 2.87
C TYR A 395 1.64 -14.41 1.70
N THR A 396 0.76 -13.46 2.00
CA THR A 396 0.02 -12.69 1.00
C THR A 396 0.42 -11.22 1.14
N ALA A 397 1.18 -10.68 0.18
CA ALA A 397 1.85 -9.39 0.37
C ALA A 397 1.78 -8.45 -0.85
N VAL A 398 1.46 -7.18 -0.58
CA VAL A 398 1.64 -6.04 -1.48
C VAL A 398 2.70 -5.13 -0.85
N LEU A 399 3.87 -5.02 -1.49
CA LEU A 399 5.03 -4.32 -0.92
C LEU A 399 5.42 -3.08 -1.75
N PRO A 400 5.71 -1.93 -1.14
CA PRO A 400 6.27 -0.80 -1.87
C PRO A 400 7.72 -1.08 -2.31
N GLU A 401 8.07 -0.70 -3.53
CA GLU A 401 9.45 -0.79 -4.05
C GLU A 401 10.28 0.39 -3.53
N LEU A 402 10.80 0.29 -2.29
CA LEU A 402 11.52 1.37 -1.61
C LEU A 402 12.84 1.76 -2.29
N ASP A 403 13.39 0.89 -3.14
CA ASP A 403 14.59 1.11 -3.94
C ASP A 403 14.29 1.66 -5.35
N SER A 404 13.01 1.83 -5.70
CA SER A 404 12.60 2.39 -6.98
C SER A 404 12.96 3.88 -7.09
N THR A 405 13.44 4.28 -8.26
CA THR A 405 13.69 5.69 -8.60
C THR A 405 12.45 6.37 -9.18
N ASP A 406 11.33 5.67 -9.29
CA ASP A 406 10.08 6.25 -9.76
C ASP A 406 9.59 7.33 -8.80
N THR A 407 9.22 8.48 -9.35
CA THR A 407 8.68 9.60 -8.57
C THR A 407 7.38 10.12 -9.16
N ALA A 408 6.47 10.60 -8.32
CA ALA A 408 5.23 11.25 -8.74
C ALA A 408 4.99 12.53 -7.94
N THR A 409 4.30 13.49 -8.55
CA THR A 409 3.94 14.75 -7.89
C THR A 409 2.79 14.57 -6.91
N ASN A 410 2.67 15.52 -5.98
CA ASN A 410 1.52 15.58 -5.08
C ASN A 410 0.19 15.74 -5.85
N THR A 411 0.21 16.45 -6.98
CA THR A 411 -0.96 16.56 -7.87
C THR A 411 -1.38 15.20 -8.41
N GLN A 412 -0.45 14.37 -8.89
CA GLN A 412 -0.78 13.03 -9.40
C GLN A 412 -1.43 12.17 -8.30
N ARG A 413 -0.90 12.20 -7.07
CA ARG A 413 -1.51 11.51 -5.92
C ARG A 413 -2.94 12.01 -5.64
N SER A 414 -3.14 13.33 -5.58
CA SER A 414 -4.47 13.90 -5.35
C SER A 414 -5.49 13.52 -6.44
N THR A 415 -5.04 13.37 -7.69
CA THR A 415 -5.89 12.89 -8.78
C THR A 415 -6.32 11.45 -8.55
N LEU A 416 -5.42 10.56 -8.13
CA LEU A 416 -5.76 9.17 -7.78
C LEU A 416 -6.79 9.12 -6.65
N ILE A 417 -6.65 9.96 -5.63
CA ILE A 417 -7.61 10.06 -4.52
C ILE A 417 -8.98 10.52 -5.03
N SER A 418 -9.03 11.58 -5.85
CA SER A 418 -10.28 12.08 -6.43
C SER A 418 -10.98 11.05 -7.33
N GLN A 419 -10.21 10.35 -8.17
CA GLN A 419 -10.71 9.24 -9.00
C GLN A 419 -11.26 8.10 -8.14
N SER A 420 -10.62 7.83 -6.99
CA SER A 420 -11.11 6.84 -6.02
C SER A 420 -12.50 7.21 -5.52
N THR A 421 -12.73 8.47 -5.14
CA THR A 421 -14.05 8.93 -4.68
C THR A 421 -15.14 8.71 -5.76
N THR A 422 -14.84 9.03 -7.02
CA THR A 422 -15.77 8.79 -8.14
C THR A 422 -16.03 7.30 -8.38
N ALA A 423 -14.98 6.47 -8.34
CA ALA A 423 -15.09 5.02 -8.50
C ALA A 423 -15.89 4.39 -7.35
N ASN A 424 -15.65 4.82 -6.12
CA ASN A 424 -16.33 4.35 -4.91
C ASN A 424 -17.84 4.65 -4.94
N ALA A 425 -18.22 5.86 -5.37
CA ALA A 425 -19.63 6.20 -5.56
C ALA A 425 -20.31 5.29 -6.60
N SER A 426 -19.61 5.00 -7.70
CA SER A 426 -20.11 4.12 -8.76
C SER A 426 -20.16 2.64 -8.35
N ARG A 427 -19.25 2.19 -7.48
CA ARG A 427 -19.20 0.82 -6.95
C ARG A 427 -20.37 0.50 -6.02
N LYS A 428 -20.98 1.52 -5.41
CA LYS A 428 -22.16 1.38 -4.56
C LYS A 428 -23.48 1.38 -5.34
N ASP A 429 -23.44 1.62 -6.66
CA ASP A 429 -24.60 1.59 -7.54
C ASP A 429 -24.98 0.12 -7.88
N PRO A 430 -26.16 -0.37 -7.44
CA PRO A 430 -26.61 -1.73 -7.73
C PRO A 430 -26.69 -2.02 -9.23
N LEU A 431 -27.08 -1.03 -10.04
CA LEU A 431 -27.26 -1.18 -11.49
C LEU A 431 -25.94 -1.43 -12.23
N ARG A 432 -24.80 -1.11 -11.61
CA ARG A 432 -23.45 -1.24 -12.20
C ARG A 432 -22.66 -2.43 -11.66
N THR A 433 -23.07 -2.98 -10.51
CA THR A 433 -22.30 -3.99 -9.76
C THR A 433 -22.96 -5.37 -9.68
N GLU A 434 -24.13 -5.53 -10.29
CA GLU A 434 -24.91 -6.77 -10.24
C GLU A 434 -24.23 -7.95 -10.98
N TYR A 435 -23.41 -7.69 -12.00
CA TYR A 435 -22.87 -8.75 -12.85
C TYR A 435 -21.64 -9.47 -12.30
N PHE A 436 -20.64 -8.72 -11.81
CA PHE A 436 -19.45 -9.29 -11.16
C PHE A 436 -19.65 -9.29 -9.65
N TYR A 437 -20.48 -10.22 -9.20
CA TYR A 437 -20.90 -10.32 -7.81
C TYR A 437 -19.85 -10.93 -6.87
N ASN A 438 -18.67 -11.26 -7.38
CA ASN A 438 -17.51 -11.71 -6.61
C ASN A 438 -16.52 -10.58 -6.27
N LEU A 439 -16.74 -9.34 -6.72
CA LEU A 439 -15.89 -8.18 -6.40
C LEU A 439 -16.35 -7.50 -5.10
N SER A 440 -15.50 -6.74 -4.43
CA SER A 440 -15.91 -6.02 -3.23
C SER A 440 -16.82 -4.84 -3.58
N LEU A 441 -17.73 -4.48 -2.65
CA LEU A 441 -18.48 -3.22 -2.71
C LEU A 441 -17.90 -2.14 -1.77
N LEU A 442 -16.81 -2.47 -1.08
CA LEU A 442 -16.13 -1.57 -0.16
C LEU A 442 -15.24 -0.58 -0.92
N ASP A 443 -15.01 0.56 -0.30
CA ASP A 443 -14.27 1.66 -0.91
C ASP A 443 -12.81 1.27 -1.21
N ASP A 444 -12.22 2.00 -2.14
CA ASP A 444 -10.90 1.80 -2.68
C ASP A 444 -10.09 3.09 -2.64
N ARG A 445 -8.77 2.97 -2.65
CA ARG A 445 -7.83 4.08 -2.87
C ARG A 445 -6.82 3.68 -3.94
N LEU A 446 -6.89 4.35 -5.08
CA LEU A 446 -6.02 4.11 -6.23
C LEU A 446 -4.55 4.46 -5.97
N ASP A 447 -4.26 5.30 -4.97
CA ASP A 447 -2.91 5.63 -4.52
C ASP A 447 -2.30 4.57 -3.57
N GLN A 448 -3.05 3.53 -3.20
CA GLN A 448 -2.66 2.52 -2.22
C GLN A 448 -2.70 1.12 -2.83
N GLY A 449 -1.74 0.26 -2.45
CA GLY A 449 -1.78 -1.17 -2.74
C GLY A 449 -2.96 -1.86 -2.04
N ARG A 450 -3.50 -2.95 -2.61
CA ARG A 450 -4.74 -3.56 -2.12
C ARG A 450 -4.71 -5.08 -2.06
N ILE A 451 -5.11 -5.64 -0.94
CA ILE A 451 -5.53 -7.05 -0.80
C ILE A 451 -7.04 -7.07 -0.60
N GLU A 452 -7.76 -7.71 -1.52
CA GLU A 452 -9.20 -7.82 -1.53
C GLU A 452 -9.63 -9.27 -1.34
N ILE A 453 -10.50 -9.54 -0.36
CA ILE A 453 -11.01 -10.86 -0.02
C ILE A 453 -12.53 -10.79 0.03
N VAL A 454 -13.22 -11.56 -0.81
CA VAL A 454 -14.68 -11.50 -0.97
C VAL A 454 -15.25 -12.91 -0.98
N THR A 455 -16.28 -13.17 -0.18
CA THR A 455 -17.02 -14.44 -0.17
C THR A 455 -18.43 -14.28 0.39
N GLY A 456 -19.36 -15.12 -0.01
CA GLY A 456 -20.66 -15.24 0.65
C GLY A 456 -20.60 -16.03 1.96
N GLY A 457 -19.57 -16.85 2.12
CA GLY A 457 -19.38 -17.70 3.28
C GLY A 457 -18.37 -17.10 4.25
N THR A 458 -17.29 -17.84 4.52
CA THR A 458 -16.36 -17.53 5.63
C THR A 458 -14.94 -17.26 5.18
N VAL A 459 -14.29 -16.31 5.85
CA VAL A 459 -12.85 -16.04 5.73
C VAL A 459 -12.14 -16.47 7.01
N ASN A 460 -11.10 -17.29 6.89
CA ASN A 460 -10.32 -17.79 8.02
C ASN A 460 -8.83 -17.45 7.84
N PHE A 461 -8.30 -16.56 8.69
CA PHE A 461 -6.87 -16.33 8.83
C PHE A 461 -6.34 -17.29 9.90
N GLN A 462 -5.61 -18.33 9.48
CA GLN A 462 -5.10 -19.35 10.38
C GLN A 462 -3.86 -18.88 11.15
N SER A 463 -3.55 -19.57 12.24
CA SER A 463 -2.34 -19.33 13.03
C SER A 463 -1.10 -19.40 12.14
N GLY A 464 -0.23 -18.38 12.17
CA GLY A 464 0.97 -18.27 11.35
C GLY A 464 0.78 -17.57 10.00
N SER A 465 -0.46 -17.33 9.56
CA SER A 465 -0.72 -16.59 8.33
C SER A 465 -0.27 -15.12 8.44
N LEU A 466 0.33 -14.60 7.37
CA LEU A 466 0.73 -13.20 7.24
C LEU A 466 0.08 -12.58 5.99
N THR A 467 -0.76 -11.58 6.22
CA THR A 467 -1.38 -10.76 5.17
C THR A 467 -0.88 -9.33 5.30
N GLN A 468 -0.16 -8.82 4.30
CA GLN A 468 0.56 -7.56 4.40
C GLN A 468 0.31 -6.62 3.22
N ALA A 469 -0.07 -5.37 3.48
CA ALA A 469 -0.14 -4.31 2.48
C ALA A 469 0.37 -3.00 3.09
N GLN A 470 1.69 -2.81 3.13
CA GLN A 470 2.33 -1.70 3.84
C GLN A 470 1.90 -0.34 3.27
N GLY A 471 1.37 0.54 4.14
CA GLY A 471 0.73 1.81 3.76
C GLY A 471 -0.48 1.65 2.82
N GLY A 472 -0.98 0.43 2.65
CA GLY A 472 -2.00 0.03 1.70
C GLY A 472 -3.31 -0.39 2.35
N GLN A 473 -4.00 -1.35 1.74
CA GLN A 473 -5.33 -1.80 2.15
C GLN A 473 -5.42 -3.31 2.27
N VAL A 474 -6.06 -3.80 3.33
CA VAL A 474 -6.59 -5.16 3.42
C VAL A 474 -8.09 -5.07 3.62
N VAL A 475 -8.86 -5.50 2.62
CA VAL A 475 -10.32 -5.35 2.55
C VAL A 475 -10.95 -6.73 2.51
N VAL A 476 -11.71 -7.06 3.56
CA VAL A 476 -12.38 -8.36 3.71
C VAL A 476 -13.89 -8.15 3.77
N GLN A 477 -14.61 -8.77 2.85
CA GLN A 477 -16.07 -8.78 2.79
C GLN A 477 -16.58 -10.22 2.77
N ALA A 478 -17.17 -10.66 3.87
CA ALA A 478 -17.78 -11.98 3.99
C ALA A 478 -19.26 -11.85 4.34
N SER A 479 -20.14 -12.63 3.69
CA SER A 479 -21.57 -12.61 4.04
C SER A 479 -21.93 -13.52 5.22
N THR A 480 -20.99 -14.32 5.76
CA THR A 480 -21.21 -15.14 6.97
C THR A 480 -20.29 -14.75 8.14
N ALA A 481 -18.98 -14.96 8.01
CA ALA A 481 -18.05 -14.68 9.11
C ALA A 481 -16.62 -14.39 8.66
N VAL A 482 -15.92 -13.56 9.45
CA VAL A 482 -14.46 -13.40 9.38
C VAL A 482 -13.86 -13.88 10.70
N ASN A 483 -12.89 -14.79 10.64
CA ASN A 483 -12.17 -15.33 11.78
C ASN A 483 -10.67 -15.05 11.65
N VAL A 484 -10.11 -14.28 12.58
CA VAL A 484 -8.67 -14.05 12.72
C VAL A 484 -8.18 -14.84 13.92
N LEU A 485 -7.53 -15.98 13.66
CA LEU A 485 -7.13 -16.92 14.71
C LEU A 485 -5.84 -16.48 15.41
N SER A 486 -5.61 -17.03 16.62
CA SER A 486 -4.40 -16.76 17.40
C SER A 486 -3.13 -17.01 16.58
N GLY A 487 -2.21 -16.05 16.55
CA GLY A 487 -0.97 -16.10 15.78
C GLY A 487 -1.10 -15.68 14.30
N ALA A 488 -2.29 -15.33 13.81
CA ALA A 488 -2.44 -14.68 12.51
C ALA A 488 -2.04 -13.20 12.58
N THR A 489 -1.45 -12.68 11.52
CA THR A 489 -1.06 -11.26 11.41
C THR A 489 -1.65 -10.63 10.15
N ILE A 490 -2.35 -9.51 10.32
CA ILE A 490 -2.72 -8.60 9.24
C ILE A 490 -1.97 -7.28 9.45
N ASP A 491 -1.17 -6.87 8.47
CA ASP A 491 -0.23 -5.75 8.59
C ASP A 491 -0.38 -4.75 7.45
N VAL A 492 -0.81 -3.54 7.78
CA VAL A 492 -0.87 -2.40 6.86
C VAL A 492 -0.01 -1.24 7.35
N SER A 493 0.97 -1.51 8.23
CA SER A 493 1.82 -0.47 8.80
C SER A 493 2.54 0.36 7.75
N GLY A 494 2.79 1.62 8.09
CA GLY A 494 3.57 2.52 7.26
C GLY A 494 5.04 2.10 7.22
N VAL A 495 5.71 2.38 6.10
CA VAL A 495 7.14 2.07 5.93
C VAL A 495 8.05 3.10 6.57
N THR A 496 9.31 2.70 6.78
CA THR A 496 10.39 3.63 7.12
C THR A 496 11.22 3.92 5.87
N THR A 497 11.43 5.20 5.57
CA THR A 497 12.27 5.66 4.45
C THR A 497 13.25 6.74 4.91
N SER A 498 14.36 6.94 4.18
CA SER A 498 15.35 7.98 4.46
C SER A 498 15.46 8.95 3.30
N LEU A 499 15.62 10.24 3.62
CA LEU A 499 15.83 11.34 2.68
C LEU A 499 17.05 12.16 3.11
N ALA A 500 17.75 12.73 2.14
CA ALA A 500 18.79 13.71 2.43
C ALA A 500 18.18 15.01 2.97
N MET A 501 18.90 15.74 3.84
CA MET A 501 18.47 17.05 4.34
C MET A 501 18.07 18.03 3.22
N SER A 502 18.73 17.94 2.07
CA SER A 502 18.44 18.77 0.90
C SER A 502 17.05 18.56 0.30
N ALA A 503 16.33 17.48 0.65
CA ALA A 503 14.93 17.29 0.26
C ALA A 503 14.00 18.37 0.86
N ASN A 504 14.45 19.08 1.91
CA ASN A 504 13.73 20.21 2.49
C ASN A 504 13.99 21.54 1.77
N ASN A 505 14.87 21.56 0.77
CA ASN A 505 15.15 22.76 0.00
C ASN A 505 14.29 22.85 -1.25
N VAL A 506 13.54 23.95 -1.38
CA VAL A 506 12.74 24.25 -2.56
C VAL A 506 13.39 25.40 -3.31
N LEU A 507 13.63 25.22 -4.62
CA LEU A 507 14.08 26.28 -5.50
C LEU A 507 12.87 27.00 -6.10
N VAL A 508 12.71 28.26 -5.74
CA VAL A 508 11.63 29.11 -6.23
C VAL A 508 12.19 30.12 -7.21
N ASN A 509 11.55 30.21 -8.38
CA ASN A 509 11.78 31.32 -9.30
C ASN A 509 10.71 32.38 -9.03
N ILE A 510 11.13 33.55 -8.55
CA ILE A 510 10.18 34.57 -8.11
C ILE A 510 9.53 35.22 -9.34
N GLN A 511 8.22 35.07 -9.45
CA GLN A 511 7.37 35.77 -10.41
C GLN A 511 6.28 36.56 -9.68
N GLY A 512 5.42 37.24 -10.45
CA GLY A 512 4.30 37.99 -9.91
C GLY A 512 3.29 37.14 -9.13
N THR A 513 3.21 35.85 -9.44
CA THR A 513 2.33 34.88 -8.75
C THR A 513 2.82 34.55 -7.34
N GLU A 514 4.13 34.42 -7.13
CA GLU A 514 4.69 34.14 -5.80
C GLU A 514 4.61 35.38 -4.92
N LEU A 515 4.75 36.57 -5.50
CA LEU A 515 4.63 37.87 -4.80
C LEU A 515 3.17 38.37 -4.67
N ARG A 516 2.16 37.53 -4.96
CA ARG A 516 0.77 37.98 -5.11
C ARG A 516 0.23 38.78 -3.91
N ASP A 517 0.67 38.45 -2.70
CA ASP A 517 0.25 39.07 -1.44
C ASP A 517 1.33 39.99 -0.84
N SER A 518 2.34 40.35 -1.64
CA SER A 518 3.39 41.32 -1.32
C SER A 518 3.41 42.45 -2.35
N PRO A 519 2.39 43.32 -2.37
CA PRO A 519 2.21 44.33 -3.41
C PRO A 519 3.38 45.30 -3.53
N LEU A 520 4.09 45.61 -2.42
CA LEU A 520 5.28 46.46 -2.46
C LEU A 520 6.38 45.89 -3.36
N ASN A 521 6.58 44.57 -3.33
CA ASN A 521 7.58 43.88 -4.15
C ASN A 521 7.02 43.51 -5.54
N ARG A 522 5.77 43.06 -5.60
CA ARG A 522 5.08 42.67 -6.84
C ARG A 522 4.94 43.84 -7.79
N ASP A 523 4.49 44.99 -7.28
CA ASP A 523 4.11 46.16 -8.08
C ASP A 523 5.24 47.19 -8.19
N ALA A 524 6.38 46.95 -7.53
CA ALA A 524 7.59 47.77 -7.66
C ALA A 524 7.93 48.04 -9.14
N LYS A 525 8.25 49.29 -9.47
CA LYS A 525 8.59 49.72 -10.84
C LYS A 525 9.82 48.98 -11.37
N GLU A 526 10.83 48.82 -10.53
CA GLU A 526 12.13 48.23 -10.90
C GLU A 526 12.13 46.69 -10.87
N LYS A 527 11.06 46.05 -10.36
CA LYS A 527 10.87 44.59 -10.33
C LYS A 527 12.10 43.82 -9.79
N PHE A 528 12.75 44.33 -8.75
CA PHE A 528 14.04 43.85 -8.23
C PHE A 528 14.12 42.33 -7.97
N LEU A 529 13.00 41.68 -7.59
CA LEU A 529 12.97 40.25 -7.29
C LEU A 529 12.54 39.38 -8.49
N TYR A 530 12.01 39.94 -9.58
CA TYR A 530 11.49 39.12 -10.68
C TYR A 530 12.59 38.31 -11.36
N ASN A 531 12.26 37.06 -11.72
CA ASN A 531 13.14 36.07 -12.33
C ASN A 531 14.33 35.63 -11.45
N GLN A 532 14.36 36.00 -10.17
CA GLN A 532 15.42 35.57 -9.27
C GLN A 532 15.14 34.15 -8.76
N ASN A 533 16.20 33.33 -8.75
CA ASN A 533 16.17 31.97 -8.20
C ASN A 533 16.60 32.00 -6.73
N VAL A 534 15.66 31.71 -5.84
CA VAL A 534 15.88 31.68 -4.39
C VAL A 534 15.65 30.30 -3.82
N TRP A 535 16.56 29.86 -2.96
CA TRP A 535 16.39 28.65 -2.18
C TRP A 535 15.68 28.99 -0.89
N ILE A 536 14.61 28.25 -0.57
CA ILE A 536 13.87 28.38 0.68
C ILE A 536 13.92 27.06 1.46
N ASP A 537 13.70 27.16 2.76
CA ASP A 537 13.57 25.99 3.65
C ASP A 537 12.09 25.65 3.81
N ALA A 538 11.66 24.49 3.31
CA ALA A 538 10.28 24.02 3.39
C ALA A 538 9.79 23.86 4.84
N ASN A 539 10.69 23.63 5.80
CA ASN A 539 10.35 23.50 7.21
C ASN A 539 9.94 24.82 7.86
N SER A 540 10.28 25.94 7.24
CA SER A 540 9.93 27.28 7.72
C SER A 540 8.59 27.78 7.18
N LEU A 541 7.93 27.02 6.30
CA LEU A 541 6.70 27.45 5.65
C LEU A 541 5.52 27.50 6.61
N THR A 542 4.68 28.51 6.41
CA THR A 542 3.41 28.67 7.11
C THR A 542 2.27 28.26 6.19
N LEU A 543 1.45 27.30 6.65
CA LEU A 543 0.21 26.91 5.98
C LEU A 543 -0.89 27.94 6.24
N LEU A 544 -1.54 28.39 5.17
CA LEU A 544 -2.77 29.13 5.16
C LEU A 544 -3.88 28.23 4.56
N PRO A 545 -4.81 27.70 5.38
CA PRO A 545 -5.79 26.73 4.91
C PRO A 545 -6.73 27.25 3.83
N ALA A 546 -7.25 26.34 3.02
CA ALA A 546 -8.35 26.59 2.07
C ALA A 546 -9.54 27.30 2.75
N GLY A 547 -10.24 28.13 1.99
CA GLY A 547 -11.30 29.04 2.46
C GLY A 547 -10.78 30.37 3.00
N THR A 548 -9.52 30.44 3.46
CA THR A 548 -8.95 31.67 4.00
C THR A 548 -8.74 32.71 2.91
N GLY A 549 -9.46 33.83 2.99
CA GLY A 549 -9.44 34.88 1.97
C GLY A 549 -10.17 34.50 0.67
N GLY A 550 -11.06 33.49 0.70
CA GLY A 550 -11.89 33.09 -0.44
C GLY A 550 -11.22 32.12 -1.44
N TYR A 551 -10.02 31.61 -1.13
CA TYR A 551 -9.30 30.67 -1.99
C TYR A 551 -9.75 29.23 -1.75
N ALA A 552 -9.91 28.45 -2.83
CA ALA A 552 -10.40 27.07 -2.74
C ALA A 552 -9.36 26.04 -2.30
N THR A 553 -8.07 26.40 -2.27
CA THR A 553 -6.95 25.49 -1.97
C THR A 553 -6.09 26.04 -0.83
N ASP A 554 -5.40 25.14 -0.14
CA ASP A 554 -4.35 25.49 0.81
C ASP A 554 -3.26 26.32 0.13
N ARG A 555 -2.69 27.27 0.88
CA ARG A 555 -1.58 28.11 0.44
C ARG A 555 -0.42 28.02 1.42
N TYR A 556 0.81 27.96 0.92
CA TYR A 556 2.02 27.90 1.72
C TYR A 556 2.83 29.16 1.50
N TYR A 557 3.20 29.83 2.58
CA TYR A 557 4.02 31.04 2.53
C TYR A 557 5.36 30.84 3.20
N THR A 558 6.40 31.53 2.72
CA THR A 558 7.58 31.80 3.57
C THR A 558 7.12 32.41 4.89
N LYS A 559 7.77 32.10 6.01
CA LYS A 559 7.36 32.53 7.36
C LYS A 559 7.07 34.03 7.48
N GLY A 560 7.85 34.89 6.82
CA GLY A 560 7.64 36.34 6.79
C GLY A 560 6.52 36.83 5.85
N GLY A 561 5.90 35.93 5.08
CA GLY A 561 4.77 36.20 4.20
C GLY A 561 5.13 36.68 2.79
N LEU A 562 6.41 36.85 2.44
CA LEU A 562 6.84 37.42 1.16
C LEU A 562 6.47 36.58 -0.07
N LEU A 563 6.65 35.25 -0.02
CA LEU A 563 6.40 34.36 -1.16
C LEU A 563 5.29 33.35 -0.85
N GLU A 564 4.32 33.21 -1.76
CA GLU A 564 3.37 32.11 -1.85
C GLU A 564 3.95 31.02 -2.76
N VAL A 565 4.14 29.80 -2.26
CA VAL A 565 4.97 28.76 -2.90
C VAL A 565 4.25 27.44 -3.16
N SER A 566 2.93 27.39 -3.04
CA SER A 566 2.16 26.14 -3.16
C SER A 566 2.30 25.47 -4.52
N GLY A 567 2.47 26.25 -5.59
CA GLY A 567 2.72 25.73 -6.94
C GLY A 567 4.00 24.89 -7.02
N TYR A 568 5.05 25.28 -6.29
CA TYR A 568 6.32 24.56 -6.24
C TYR A 568 6.23 23.29 -5.37
N LEU A 569 5.49 23.35 -4.26
CA LEU A 569 5.22 22.17 -3.44
C LEU A 569 4.34 21.14 -4.18
N GLY A 570 3.41 21.61 -5.01
CA GLY A 570 2.55 20.76 -5.83
C GLY A 570 3.30 20.00 -6.93
N THR A 571 4.38 20.58 -7.47
CA THR A 571 5.23 19.97 -8.51
C THR A 571 6.45 19.22 -7.97
N THR A 572 6.67 19.27 -6.65
CA THR A 572 7.69 18.43 -6.00
C THR A 572 7.32 16.96 -6.18
N THR A 573 8.30 16.17 -6.61
CA THR A 573 8.12 14.74 -6.84
C THR A 573 8.57 13.95 -5.63
N HIS A 574 7.85 12.87 -5.35
CA HIS A 574 8.04 12.02 -4.18
C HIS A 574 8.14 10.55 -4.58
N THR A 575 8.84 9.77 -3.77
CA THR A 575 9.00 8.32 -3.94
C THR A 575 7.86 7.55 -3.27
N ILE A 576 7.74 6.25 -3.58
CA ILE A 576 6.72 5.40 -2.95
C ILE A 576 6.95 5.24 -1.44
N GLY A 577 8.21 5.34 -0.98
CA GLY A 577 8.54 5.27 0.44
C GLY A 577 7.91 6.41 1.25
N GLU A 578 7.82 7.61 0.65
CA GLU A 578 7.14 8.74 1.29
C GLU A 578 5.62 8.54 1.33
N TRP A 579 5.01 8.04 0.25
CA TRP A 579 3.56 7.78 0.21
C TRP A 579 3.13 6.66 1.18
N ALA A 580 3.87 5.55 1.16
CA ALA A 580 3.60 4.38 1.99
C ALA A 580 4.05 4.54 3.45
N SER A 581 4.60 5.70 3.84
CA SER A 581 5.01 5.97 5.21
C SER A 581 3.82 6.21 6.16
N VAL A 582 2.65 6.55 5.64
CA VAL A 582 1.40 6.61 6.42
C VAL A 582 0.85 5.20 6.60
N GLY A 583 0.30 4.89 7.78
CA GLY A 583 -0.35 3.61 8.04
C GLY A 583 -1.60 3.40 7.17
N GLY A 584 -1.81 2.18 6.73
CA GLY A 584 -2.90 1.79 5.84
C GLY A 584 -4.21 1.42 6.54
N THR A 585 -5.10 0.76 5.82
CA THR A 585 -6.45 0.41 6.33
C THR A 585 -6.70 -1.09 6.32
N ILE A 586 -7.17 -1.62 7.45
CA ILE A 586 -7.74 -2.97 7.56
C ILE A 586 -9.26 -2.83 7.68
N THR A 587 -10.03 -3.42 6.77
CA THR A 587 -11.48 -3.45 6.82
C THR A 587 -11.97 -4.89 6.91
N LEU A 588 -12.68 -5.23 7.99
CA LEU A 588 -13.31 -6.53 8.21
C LEU A 588 -14.84 -6.35 8.25
N GLN A 589 -15.54 -6.79 7.19
CA GLN A 589 -17.00 -6.75 7.11
C GLN A 589 -17.59 -8.15 7.08
N ALA A 590 -18.43 -8.46 8.07
CA ALA A 590 -19.28 -9.66 8.09
C ALA A 590 -20.41 -9.55 9.12
N PRO A 591 -21.44 -10.43 9.07
CA PRO A 591 -22.36 -10.56 10.20
C PRO A 591 -21.64 -10.89 11.51
N LYS A 592 -20.65 -11.79 11.47
CA LYS A 592 -19.81 -12.15 12.62
C LYS A 592 -18.33 -11.88 12.34
N VAL A 593 -17.67 -11.15 13.23
CA VAL A 593 -16.21 -10.96 13.21
C VAL A 593 -15.60 -11.47 14.51
N THR A 594 -14.69 -12.45 14.41
CA THR A 594 -13.96 -13.00 15.56
C THR A 594 -12.47 -12.71 15.38
N ALA A 595 -11.85 -12.07 16.36
CA ALA A 595 -10.40 -11.86 16.37
C ALA A 595 -9.84 -12.37 17.71
N GLN A 596 -9.11 -13.48 17.67
CA GLN A 596 -8.70 -14.19 18.88
C GLN A 596 -7.49 -13.55 19.56
N ALA A 597 -7.35 -13.78 20.87
CA ALA A 597 -6.16 -13.41 21.61
C ALA A 597 -4.89 -14.02 20.97
N GLY A 598 -3.85 -13.21 20.81
CA GLY A 598 -2.61 -13.59 20.14
C GLY A 598 -2.59 -13.35 18.63
N ALA A 599 -3.72 -12.96 18.01
CA ALA A 599 -3.71 -12.39 16.67
C ALA A 599 -3.22 -10.92 16.72
N VAL A 600 -2.61 -10.45 15.64
CA VAL A 600 -2.09 -9.07 15.52
C VAL A 600 -2.69 -8.38 14.31
N LEU A 601 -3.27 -7.19 14.54
CA LEU A 601 -3.73 -6.26 13.52
C LEU A 601 -2.84 -5.02 13.61
N ASN A 602 -1.90 -4.88 12.67
CA ASN A 602 -0.92 -3.79 12.68
C ASN A 602 -1.32 -2.68 11.72
N ILE A 603 -1.65 -1.52 12.30
CA ILE A 603 -2.00 -0.29 11.60
C ILE A 603 -1.02 0.83 11.97
N SER A 604 0.17 0.52 12.48
CA SER A 604 1.11 1.54 12.98
C SER A 604 1.58 2.51 11.88
N GLY A 605 1.92 3.73 12.27
CA GLY A 605 2.50 4.73 11.37
C GLY A 605 3.97 4.42 11.07
N GLY A 606 4.42 4.85 9.89
CA GLY A 606 5.81 4.78 9.48
C GLY A 606 6.61 6.02 9.86
N VAL A 607 7.81 6.14 9.28
CA VAL A 607 8.75 7.22 9.57
C VAL A 607 9.46 7.68 8.29
N VAL A 608 9.59 8.99 8.12
CA VAL A 608 10.53 9.59 7.18
C VAL A 608 11.71 10.12 7.98
N ALA A 609 12.88 9.51 7.81
CA ALA A 609 14.13 9.96 8.42
C ALA A 609 14.83 10.96 7.49
N TYR A 610 15.25 12.10 8.03
CA TYR A 610 16.10 13.05 7.33
C TYR A 610 17.53 12.91 7.85
N ASP A 611 18.45 12.60 6.94
CA ASP A 611 19.88 12.55 7.26
C ASP A 611 20.42 13.95 7.55
N GLY A 612 21.43 14.07 8.43
CA GLY A 612 22.07 15.35 8.73
C GLY A 612 22.72 15.98 7.49
N GLY A 613 22.59 17.29 7.33
CA GLY A 613 23.07 17.97 6.12
C GLY A 613 22.89 19.49 6.15
N TYR A 614 23.29 20.14 5.05
CA TYR A 614 23.15 21.58 4.90
C TYR A 614 21.81 21.97 4.24
N ILE A 615 21.17 23.00 4.79
CA ILE A 615 20.05 23.70 4.17
C ILE A 615 20.56 25.02 3.61
N LYS A 616 20.28 25.27 2.33
CA LYS A 616 20.61 26.53 1.64
C LYS A 616 19.42 27.48 1.67
N THR A 617 19.61 28.71 2.12
CA THR A 617 18.57 29.76 2.10
C THR A 617 19.10 31.03 1.43
N ALA A 618 18.27 31.71 0.65
CA ALA A 618 18.64 33.00 0.04
C ALA A 618 18.58 34.14 1.07
N ASN A 619 19.42 35.17 0.89
CA ASN A 619 19.33 36.43 1.62
C ASN A 619 18.91 37.54 0.67
N LEU A 620 17.98 38.39 1.12
CA LEU A 620 17.45 39.53 0.38
C LEU A 620 17.96 40.84 0.98
N LEU A 621 18.34 41.78 0.13
CA LEU A 621 18.68 43.14 0.54
C LEU A 621 17.40 43.97 0.67
N GLY A 622 17.10 44.42 1.88
CA GLY A 622 15.99 45.34 2.14
C GLY A 622 16.31 46.75 1.65
N ALA A 623 15.28 47.55 1.37
CA ALA A 623 15.44 48.97 1.03
C ALA A 623 16.06 49.80 2.17
N ASP A 624 16.10 49.26 3.39
CA ASP A 624 16.80 49.80 4.56
C ASP A 624 18.31 49.48 4.59
N GLY A 625 18.80 48.69 3.63
CA GLY A 625 20.21 48.30 3.50
C GLY A 625 20.62 47.08 4.32
N HIS A 626 19.70 46.41 5.02
CA HIS A 626 20.01 45.18 5.78
C HIS A 626 19.71 43.92 4.96
N LEU A 627 20.39 42.83 5.28
CA LEU A 627 20.12 41.51 4.72
C LEU A 627 19.11 40.74 5.58
N TYR A 628 18.11 40.17 4.91
CA TYR A 628 17.08 39.34 5.52
C TYR A 628 17.09 37.96 4.89
N SER A 629 17.00 36.91 5.70
CA SER A 629 16.73 35.57 5.17
C SER A 629 15.39 35.57 4.42
N ILE A 630 15.35 34.95 3.25
CA ILE A 630 14.13 34.82 2.44
C ILE A 630 12.97 34.19 3.24
N ASN A 631 13.27 33.32 4.20
CA ASN A 631 12.26 32.67 5.02
C ASN A 631 11.56 33.68 5.95
N ASP A 632 12.28 34.65 6.51
CA ASP A 632 11.77 35.63 7.48
C ASP A 632 11.46 37.00 6.84
N ALA A 633 11.65 37.14 5.53
CA ALA A 633 11.42 38.37 4.78
C ALA A 633 9.95 38.80 4.86
N SER A 634 9.70 40.00 5.39
CA SER A 634 8.35 40.53 5.62
C SER A 634 7.66 40.96 4.32
N THR A 635 6.37 40.66 4.20
CA THR A 635 5.53 41.16 3.09
C THR A 635 5.45 42.70 3.03
N ASP A 636 5.62 43.38 4.17
CA ASP A 636 5.48 44.84 4.32
C ASP A 636 6.79 45.61 4.03
N MET A 637 7.84 44.92 3.59
CA MET A 637 9.14 45.51 3.28
C MET A 637 9.46 45.40 1.79
N LEU A 638 9.97 46.48 1.19
CA LEU A 638 10.52 46.43 -0.16
C LEU A 638 11.93 45.83 -0.13
N PHE A 639 12.16 44.81 -0.96
CA PHE A 639 13.47 44.25 -1.20
C PHE A 639 14.00 44.69 -2.56
N VAL A 640 15.29 45.00 -2.60
CA VAL A 640 15.95 45.61 -3.76
C VAL A 640 16.97 44.70 -4.44
N GLY A 641 17.08 43.44 -3.99
CA GLY A 641 17.82 42.39 -4.69
C GLY A 641 18.11 41.16 -3.83
N VAL A 642 18.76 40.17 -4.44
CA VAL A 642 19.25 38.95 -3.76
C VAL A 642 20.75 39.07 -3.52
N GLY A 643 21.19 38.87 -2.28
CA GLY A 643 22.59 39.03 -1.86
C GLY A 643 22.98 40.45 -1.50
N ASP A 644 24.28 40.63 -1.25
CA ASP A 644 24.83 41.86 -0.71
C ASP A 644 24.79 43.02 -1.72
N GLY A 645 24.73 44.24 -1.19
CA GLY A 645 24.66 45.45 -1.99
C GLY A 645 24.55 46.70 -1.13
N TYR A 646 24.60 47.86 -1.80
CA TYR A 646 24.55 49.16 -1.16
C TYR A 646 23.31 49.93 -1.62
N VAL A 647 22.56 50.49 -0.66
CA VAL A 647 21.39 51.34 -0.91
C VAL A 647 21.68 52.75 -0.44
N ARG A 648 21.47 53.74 -1.31
CA ARG A 648 21.59 55.16 -0.97
C ARG A 648 20.30 55.89 -1.33
N SER A 649 19.54 56.28 -0.31
CA SER A 649 18.42 57.22 -0.48
C SER A 649 18.94 58.65 -0.50
N ASN A 650 18.38 59.48 -1.39
CA ASN A 650 18.62 60.91 -1.39
C ASN A 650 17.29 61.68 -1.32
N ASP A 651 16.91 62.04 -0.10
CA ASP A 651 15.60 62.62 0.21
C ASP A 651 15.35 63.97 -0.47
N HIS A 652 16.41 64.71 -0.80
CA HIS A 652 16.32 65.99 -1.53
C HIS A 652 15.89 65.79 -2.99
N TRP A 653 16.24 64.66 -3.62
CA TRP A 653 16.00 64.42 -5.05
C TRP A 653 14.97 63.33 -5.31
N GLY A 654 14.52 62.63 -4.27
CA GLY A 654 13.58 61.51 -4.40
C GLY A 654 14.15 60.33 -5.19
N VAL A 655 15.48 60.16 -5.21
CA VAL A 655 16.17 59.10 -5.96
C VAL A 655 16.85 58.15 -4.98
N THR A 656 16.52 56.85 -5.09
CA THR A 656 17.21 55.76 -4.41
C THR A 656 18.11 55.05 -5.42
N GLN A 657 19.39 54.94 -5.11
CA GLN A 657 20.36 54.20 -5.93
C GLN A 657 20.70 52.89 -5.22
N VAL A 658 20.66 51.79 -5.97
CA VAL A 658 20.94 50.43 -5.49
C VAL A 658 22.09 49.86 -6.30
N TRP A 659 23.12 49.36 -5.64
CA TRP A 659 24.25 48.66 -6.26
C TRP A 659 24.38 47.27 -5.66
N MET A 660 24.13 46.25 -6.46
CA MET A 660 24.28 44.85 -6.04
C MET A 660 25.71 44.37 -6.28
N ASP A 661 26.19 43.44 -5.44
CA ASP A 661 27.46 42.76 -5.68
C ASP A 661 27.35 41.84 -6.91
N PRO A 662 28.22 42.01 -7.94
CA PRO A 662 28.11 41.27 -9.18
C PRO A 662 28.51 39.79 -9.05
N PHE A 663 29.10 39.38 -7.92
CA PHE A 663 29.50 37.99 -7.64
C PHE A 663 28.52 37.28 -6.70
N GLY A 664 27.41 37.92 -6.31
CA GLY A 664 26.41 37.33 -5.42
C GLY A 664 26.95 37.05 -4.02
N ARG A 665 27.88 37.88 -3.53
CA ARG A 665 28.39 37.77 -2.16
C ARG A 665 27.22 37.76 -1.17
N ASN A 666 27.27 36.86 -0.18
CA ASN A 666 26.22 36.68 0.83
C ASN A 666 24.80 36.41 0.28
N ALA A 667 24.64 36.06 -1.01
CA ALA A 667 23.34 35.72 -1.60
C ALA A 667 22.70 34.48 -0.98
N TYR A 668 23.51 33.59 -0.40
CA TYR A 668 23.04 32.37 0.23
C TYR A 668 23.74 32.11 1.55
N THR A 669 22.96 31.63 2.52
CA THR A 669 23.45 31.05 3.78
C THR A 669 23.29 29.54 3.69
N SER A 670 24.33 28.79 4.09
CA SER A 670 24.25 27.32 4.23
C SER A 670 24.35 26.96 5.71
N THR A 671 23.26 26.44 6.27
CA THR A 671 23.15 26.12 7.69
C THR A 671 23.13 24.61 7.85
N TRP A 672 24.05 24.07 8.67
CA TRP A 672 24.01 22.65 9.04
C TRP A 672 22.78 22.37 9.91
N ARG A 673 22.10 21.27 9.64
CA ARG A 673 21.00 20.72 10.42
C ARG A 673 21.32 19.27 10.78
N ASP A 674 21.13 18.94 12.04
CA ASP A 674 21.19 17.56 12.50
C ASP A 674 20.03 16.76 11.92
N GLY A 675 20.25 15.45 11.74
CA GLY A 675 19.21 14.55 11.27
C GLY A 675 18.06 14.42 12.27
N TYR A 676 16.84 14.23 11.76
CA TYR A 676 15.64 14.08 12.57
C TYR A 676 14.67 13.13 11.89
N ILE A 677 13.67 12.68 12.64
CA ILE A 677 12.56 11.88 12.11
C ILE A 677 11.29 12.69 12.03
N VAL A 678 10.48 12.35 11.04
CA VAL A 678 9.08 12.77 10.93
C VAL A 678 8.25 11.50 11.01
N GLY A 679 7.59 11.31 12.14
CA GLY A 679 6.58 10.28 12.31
C GLY A 679 5.37 10.57 11.45
N ARG A 680 4.79 9.51 10.91
CA ARG A 680 3.59 9.59 10.09
C ARG A 680 2.40 9.01 10.81
N ASP A 681 1.22 9.45 10.40
CA ASP A 681 -0.03 8.98 10.98
C ASP A 681 -0.10 7.45 10.87
N ALA A 682 -0.58 6.83 11.94
CA ALA A 682 -1.04 5.46 11.90
C ALA A 682 -2.35 5.34 11.13
N GLY A 683 -2.65 4.12 10.74
CA GLY A 683 -3.76 3.73 9.91
C GLY A 683 -5.07 3.53 10.66
N THR A 684 -5.97 2.78 10.03
CA THR A 684 -7.32 2.53 10.53
C THR A 684 -7.66 1.05 10.52
N LEU A 685 -8.21 0.55 11.63
CA LEU A 685 -8.91 -0.72 11.70
C LEU A 685 -10.42 -0.47 11.70
N GLN A 686 -11.09 -0.94 10.66
CA GLN A 686 -12.53 -0.90 10.52
C GLN A 686 -13.15 -2.29 10.69
N ILE A 687 -14.06 -2.40 11.64
CA ILE A 687 -14.84 -3.61 11.90
C ILE A 687 -16.31 -3.28 11.65
N SER A 688 -16.89 -3.92 10.64
CA SER A 688 -18.33 -3.86 10.36
C SER A 688 -18.94 -5.22 10.69
N ALA A 689 -19.37 -5.36 11.94
CA ALA A 689 -19.99 -6.56 12.49
C ALA A 689 -21.48 -6.31 12.72
N ARG A 690 -22.33 -6.87 11.85
CA ARG A 690 -23.79 -6.62 11.91
C ARG A 690 -24.43 -7.29 13.13
N THR A 691 -24.07 -8.54 13.38
CA THR A 691 -24.68 -9.38 14.43
C THR A 691 -23.82 -9.44 15.67
N SER A 692 -22.53 -9.79 15.53
CA SER A 692 -21.65 -9.92 16.69
C SER A 692 -20.18 -9.76 16.36
N SER A 693 -19.42 -9.25 17.34
CA SER A 693 -17.97 -9.23 17.34
C SER A 693 -17.43 -9.73 18.67
N ASP A 694 -16.54 -10.71 18.59
CA ASP A 694 -15.73 -11.21 19.69
C ASP A 694 -14.28 -10.81 19.41
N PHE A 695 -13.89 -9.62 19.91
CA PHE A 695 -12.59 -9.03 19.63
C PHE A 695 -11.65 -9.12 20.85
N ALA A 696 -10.58 -9.90 20.70
CA ALA A 696 -9.52 -10.10 21.69
C ALA A 696 -8.10 -9.98 21.09
N ALA A 697 -7.98 -9.63 19.81
CA ALA A 697 -6.71 -9.46 19.13
C ALA A 697 -5.97 -8.20 19.59
N THR A 698 -4.64 -8.18 19.40
CA THR A 698 -3.82 -7.00 19.63
C THR A 698 -3.91 -6.05 18.43
N ILE A 699 -4.20 -4.78 18.69
CA ILE A 699 -4.06 -3.70 17.70
C ILE A 699 -2.71 -3.03 17.95
N LYS A 700 -1.85 -2.96 16.93
CA LYS A 700 -0.67 -2.08 16.95
C LYS A 700 -1.02 -0.78 16.24
N ALA A 701 -1.01 0.32 16.98
CA ALA A 701 -1.50 1.63 16.54
C ALA A 701 -0.46 2.75 16.77
N ASP A 702 0.80 2.36 16.98
CA ASP A 702 1.87 3.23 17.41
C ASP A 702 2.26 4.27 16.33
N VAL A 703 2.73 5.42 16.80
CA VAL A 703 3.39 6.45 15.98
C VAL A 703 4.66 6.93 16.66
N GLN A 704 5.60 7.45 15.86
CA GLN A 704 6.88 7.96 16.36
C GLN A 704 6.97 9.46 16.18
N GLN A 705 6.51 10.22 17.18
CA GLN A 705 6.61 11.68 17.14
C GLN A 705 8.08 12.12 17.27
N GLY A 706 8.59 12.79 16.22
CA GLY A 706 9.92 13.37 16.18
C GLY A 706 10.05 14.64 17.02
N VAL A 707 11.29 15.02 17.34
CA VAL A 707 11.59 16.20 18.19
C VAL A 707 11.12 17.53 17.58
N THR A 708 10.96 17.58 16.25
CA THR A 708 10.47 18.76 15.51
C THR A 708 8.94 18.82 15.45
N GLN A 709 8.24 17.72 15.75
CA GLN A 709 6.79 17.60 15.61
C GLN A 709 6.05 18.15 16.82
N THR A 710 6.22 19.45 17.10
CA THR A 710 5.71 20.12 18.31
C THR A 710 4.42 20.91 18.10
N SER A 711 3.90 20.98 16.88
CA SER A 711 2.71 21.76 16.54
C SER A 711 1.44 20.91 16.58
N ALA A 712 0.34 21.56 16.97
CA ALA A 712 -1.00 20.96 16.97
C ALA A 712 -1.50 20.76 15.54
N ARG A 713 -2.09 19.59 15.28
CA ARG A 713 -2.66 19.23 13.98
C ARG A 713 -3.64 20.32 13.49
N PRO A 714 -3.55 20.79 12.23
CA PRO A 714 -4.53 21.70 11.66
C PRO A 714 -5.93 21.07 11.59
N SER A 715 -6.97 21.87 11.82
CA SER A 715 -8.36 21.42 11.64
C SER A 715 -8.66 21.13 10.16
N GLY A 716 -9.48 20.10 9.90
CA GLY A 716 -9.92 19.76 8.54
C GLY A 716 -8.93 18.94 7.70
N VAL A 717 -7.70 18.72 8.16
CA VAL A 717 -6.72 17.88 7.45
C VAL A 717 -6.89 16.42 7.86
N THR A 718 -7.38 15.58 6.94
CA THR A 718 -7.64 14.15 7.19
C THR A 718 -6.56 13.22 6.61
N ASP A 719 -5.87 13.65 5.56
CA ASP A 719 -4.74 12.90 5.01
C ASP A 719 -3.44 13.20 5.77
N GLY A 720 -2.94 12.23 6.53
CA GLY A 720 -1.69 12.36 7.29
C GLY A 720 -0.44 12.60 6.43
N TYR A 721 -0.50 12.30 5.13
CA TYR A 721 0.62 12.54 4.21
C TYR A 721 0.87 14.04 4.00
N THR A 722 -0.18 14.87 3.99
CA THR A 722 -0.08 16.31 3.71
C THR A 722 0.38 17.14 4.90
N LEU A 723 0.54 16.51 6.07
CA LEU A 723 1.07 17.18 7.25
C LEU A 723 2.51 17.64 7.03
N THR A 724 2.81 18.84 7.53
CA THR A 724 4.18 19.34 7.57
C THR A 724 5.00 18.61 8.62
N GLN A 725 6.31 18.74 8.54
CA GLN A 725 7.28 18.04 9.38
C GLN A 725 7.29 18.51 10.85
N THR A 726 6.48 19.53 11.18
CA THR A 726 6.33 20.07 12.53
C THR A 726 5.04 19.64 13.21
N GLN A 727 4.13 18.97 12.50
CA GLN A 727 2.86 18.51 13.05
C GLN A 727 3.01 17.14 13.72
N ALA A 728 2.41 16.97 14.90
CA ALA A 728 2.41 15.69 15.58
C ALA A 728 1.60 14.63 14.79
N PRO A 729 2.13 13.40 14.66
CA PRO A 729 1.40 12.31 14.02
C PRO A 729 0.27 11.82 14.92
N ARG A 730 -0.77 11.25 14.32
CA ARG A 730 -1.91 10.68 15.03
C ARG A 730 -1.80 9.16 15.11
N ALA A 731 -1.97 8.62 16.33
CA ALA A 731 -2.05 7.18 16.58
C ALA A 731 -3.28 6.53 15.90
N GLY A 732 -3.25 5.21 15.79
CA GLY A 732 -4.17 4.45 14.94
C GLY A 732 -5.62 4.51 15.40
N ASN A 733 -6.54 4.37 14.45
CA ASN A 733 -7.97 4.54 14.67
C ASN A 733 -8.70 3.19 14.68
N LEU A 734 -9.63 3.00 15.62
CA LEU A 734 -10.61 1.91 15.61
C LEU A 734 -11.98 2.44 15.18
N VAL A 735 -12.54 1.86 14.13
CA VAL A 735 -13.83 2.21 13.55
C VAL A 735 -14.78 1.04 13.63
N LEU A 736 -15.94 1.23 14.24
CA LEU A 736 -16.98 0.23 14.39
C LEU A 736 -18.23 0.66 13.63
N ASN A 737 -18.64 -0.14 12.63
CA ASN A 737 -19.91 0.00 11.90
C ASN A 737 -20.12 1.39 11.23
N GLY A 738 -19.06 2.16 10.96
CA GLY A 738 -19.11 3.53 10.41
C GLY A 738 -17.77 4.02 9.86
N GLY A 739 -17.52 5.34 9.87
CA GLY A 739 -16.26 6.00 9.49
C GLY A 739 -15.95 7.19 10.42
N PHE A 740 -14.71 7.70 10.42
CA PHE A 740 -14.31 8.94 11.14
C PHE A 740 -14.52 10.22 10.33
N ASP A 741 -14.82 10.09 9.05
CA ASP A 741 -15.03 11.18 8.13
C ASP A 741 -16.17 10.79 7.17
N THR A 742 -16.96 11.78 6.80
CA THR A 742 -18.27 11.69 6.15
C THR A 742 -18.28 11.11 4.73
N GLU A 743 -17.18 10.51 4.25
CA GLU A 743 -17.12 9.83 2.94
C GLU A 743 -17.31 8.31 3.01
N PHE A 744 -17.02 7.65 4.15
CA PHE A 744 -17.23 6.21 4.30
C PHE A 744 -18.66 5.90 4.76
N LYS A 745 -19.62 6.10 3.87
CA LYS A 745 -21.00 5.64 4.07
C LYS A 745 -21.04 4.13 3.86
N VAL A 746 -20.76 3.34 4.90
CA VAL A 746 -21.29 1.97 4.96
C VAL A 746 -22.81 2.12 5.06
N ASN A 747 -23.54 1.38 4.22
CA ASN A 747 -25.01 1.36 4.25
C ASN A 747 -25.51 1.29 5.69
N ARG A 748 -26.55 2.09 5.98
CA ARG A 748 -27.28 2.22 7.25
C ARG A 748 -28.02 0.92 7.63
N GLU A 749 -27.34 -0.20 7.58
CA GLU A 749 -27.83 -1.51 7.98
C GLU A 749 -27.85 -1.57 9.51
N THR A 750 -28.90 -2.17 10.06
CA THR A 750 -29.13 -2.27 11.49
C THR A 750 -27.98 -3.01 12.17
N SER A 751 -27.10 -2.26 12.85
CA SER A 751 -25.98 -2.82 13.60
C SER A 751 -26.41 -3.11 15.04
N GLY A 752 -25.92 -4.22 15.60
CA GLY A 752 -26.17 -4.60 16.99
C GLY A 752 -25.62 -3.60 18.02
N SER A 753 -25.99 -3.81 19.29
CA SER A 753 -25.46 -3.03 20.42
C SER A 753 -23.94 -3.13 20.52
N VAL A 754 -23.29 -2.05 20.95
CA VAL A 754 -21.85 -1.96 21.19
C VAL A 754 -21.61 -1.68 22.66
N VAL A 755 -20.80 -2.52 23.30
CA VAL A 755 -20.42 -2.35 24.71
C VAL A 755 -18.90 -2.28 24.84
N PHE A 756 -18.44 -1.21 25.48
CA PHE A 756 -17.08 -1.07 25.97
C PHE A 756 -17.07 -1.43 27.45
N GLY A 757 -16.59 -2.62 27.79
CA GLY A 757 -16.58 -3.12 29.16
C GLY A 757 -15.16 -3.28 29.71
N ALA A 758 -15.04 -3.28 31.04
CA ALA A 758 -13.78 -3.60 31.70
C ALA A 758 -13.55 -5.12 31.68
N GLY A 759 -12.54 -5.58 30.94
CA GLY A 759 -12.16 -6.98 30.86
C GLY A 759 -12.85 -7.75 29.73
N PRO A 760 -12.60 -9.09 29.66
CA PRO A 760 -13.19 -9.94 28.64
C PRO A 760 -14.71 -10.00 28.78
N LYS A 761 -15.38 -10.32 27.67
CA LYS A 761 -16.84 -10.47 27.62
C LYS A 761 -17.33 -11.45 28.71
N PRO A 762 -18.28 -11.05 29.59
CA PRO A 762 -18.81 -11.93 30.61
C PRO A 762 -19.48 -13.17 30.01
N SER A 763 -19.35 -14.31 30.69
CA SER A 763 -20.01 -15.55 30.27
C SER A 763 -21.53 -15.39 30.33
N GLY A 764 -22.23 -15.77 29.26
CA GLY A 764 -23.68 -15.62 29.14
C GLY A 764 -24.17 -14.23 28.70
N ASP A 765 -23.28 -13.27 28.50
CA ASP A 765 -23.64 -11.98 27.92
C ASP A 765 -24.05 -12.15 26.44
N THR A 766 -25.28 -11.76 26.12
CA THR A 766 -25.87 -11.86 24.78
C THR A 766 -25.56 -10.64 23.90
N THR A 767 -24.85 -9.64 24.42
CA THR A 767 -24.44 -8.46 23.66
C THR A 767 -23.66 -8.89 22.41
N GLY A 768 -24.12 -8.42 21.25
CA GLY A 768 -23.51 -8.76 19.97
C GLY A 768 -22.05 -8.33 19.88
N ASN A 769 -21.74 -7.06 20.19
CA ASN A 769 -20.41 -6.49 20.02
C ASN A 769 -19.81 -6.05 21.38
N TRP A 770 -18.75 -6.73 21.81
CA TRP A 770 -18.05 -6.44 23.06
C TRP A 770 -16.58 -6.08 22.81
N PHE A 771 -16.12 -5.00 23.43
CA PHE A 771 -14.73 -4.56 23.38
C PHE A 771 -14.17 -4.37 24.80
N ASP A 772 -13.07 -5.08 25.10
CA ASP A 772 -12.36 -4.97 26.37
C ASP A 772 -11.55 -3.67 26.42
N THR A 773 -12.01 -2.74 27.25
CA THR A 773 -11.36 -1.45 27.48
C THR A 773 -9.96 -1.55 28.08
N THR A 774 -9.67 -2.57 28.88
CA THR A 774 -8.32 -2.80 29.44
C THR A 774 -7.33 -3.08 28.31
N ALA A 775 -7.74 -3.90 27.35
CA ALA A 775 -6.94 -4.19 26.17
C ALA A 775 -6.85 -2.95 25.25
N LEU A 776 -7.96 -2.28 24.96
CA LEU A 776 -7.99 -1.09 24.10
C LEU A 776 -7.07 0.02 24.61
N ASN A 777 -7.09 0.31 25.92
CA ASN A 777 -6.25 1.34 26.52
C ASN A 777 -4.75 1.00 26.41
N SER A 778 -4.40 -0.28 26.39
CA SER A 778 -3.01 -0.72 26.19
C SER A 778 -2.49 -0.51 24.77
N PHE A 779 -3.38 -0.32 23.79
CA PHE A 779 -3.01 -0.14 22.38
C PHE A 779 -2.69 1.31 22.01
N GLY A 780 -2.98 2.28 22.88
CA GLY A 780 -2.66 3.69 22.64
C GLY A 780 -3.36 4.29 21.42
N LEU A 781 -4.65 3.98 21.22
CA LEU A 781 -5.41 4.41 20.04
C LEU A 781 -5.50 5.94 19.93
N GLY A 782 -5.37 6.46 18.71
CA GLY A 782 -5.62 7.87 18.38
C GLY A 782 -7.07 8.16 17.99
N GLY A 783 -7.94 7.16 17.99
CA GLY A 783 -9.36 7.39 17.94
C GLY A 783 -10.23 6.13 18.06
N ILE A 784 -11.45 6.33 18.55
CA ILE A 784 -12.54 5.33 18.52
C ILE A 784 -13.78 5.97 17.89
N SER A 785 -14.30 5.40 16.80
CA SER A 785 -15.55 5.84 16.13
C SER A 785 -16.52 4.69 16.10
N VAL A 786 -17.74 4.95 16.54
CA VAL A 786 -18.82 3.99 16.58
C VAL A 786 -20.04 4.60 15.92
N SER A 787 -20.58 3.91 14.93
CA SER A 787 -21.88 4.23 14.34
C SER A 787 -22.78 3.02 14.43
N THR A 788 -23.89 3.10 15.15
CA THR A 788 -24.86 2.00 15.25
C THR A 788 -26.29 2.51 15.15
N SER A 789 -27.22 1.60 14.86
CA SER A 789 -28.64 1.84 15.01
C SER A 789 -29.16 1.48 16.40
N SER A 790 -28.36 0.75 17.20
CA SER A 790 -28.70 0.22 18.52
C SER A 790 -28.01 0.99 19.66
N THR A 791 -27.88 0.40 20.85
CA THR A 791 -27.29 1.02 22.03
C THR A 791 -25.76 1.10 21.94
N ILE A 792 -25.19 2.13 22.55
CA ILE A 792 -23.76 2.22 22.86
C ILE A 792 -23.63 2.37 24.38
N ASP A 793 -22.96 1.43 25.05
CA ASP A 793 -22.68 1.53 26.48
C ASP A 793 -21.18 1.56 26.75
N VAL A 794 -20.70 2.62 27.41
CA VAL A 794 -19.33 2.74 27.93
C VAL A 794 -19.36 2.43 29.41
N LYS A 795 -18.96 1.20 29.76
CA LYS A 795 -18.97 0.63 31.12
C LYS A 795 -17.57 0.48 31.73
N GLY A 796 -16.52 0.52 30.90
CA GLY A 796 -15.12 0.60 31.32
C GLY A 796 -14.46 1.88 30.81
N ASP A 797 -13.39 2.30 31.47
CA ASP A 797 -12.68 3.54 31.13
C ASP A 797 -12.04 3.45 29.74
N LEU A 798 -12.24 4.47 28.90
CA LEU A 798 -11.60 4.60 27.60
C LEU A 798 -10.51 5.66 27.65
N GLN A 799 -9.28 5.26 27.34
CA GLN A 799 -8.12 6.15 27.28
C GLN A 799 -7.52 6.15 25.88
N LEU A 800 -7.39 7.35 25.32
CA LEU A 800 -6.84 7.59 23.99
C LEU A 800 -5.48 8.26 24.11
N ALA A 801 -4.66 8.14 23.06
CA ALA A 801 -3.44 8.91 22.91
C ALA A 801 -3.74 10.43 22.83
N PRO A 802 -2.78 11.31 23.17
CA PRO A 802 -2.94 12.75 23.01
C PRO A 802 -3.37 13.15 21.59
N GLY A 803 -4.29 14.11 21.50
CA GLY A 803 -4.95 14.52 20.26
C GLY A 803 -5.95 13.50 19.72
N GLY A 804 -6.24 12.43 20.47
CA GLY A 804 -7.17 11.39 20.06
C GLY A 804 -8.62 11.86 19.99
N ALA A 805 -9.44 11.17 19.21
CA ALA A 805 -10.86 11.52 19.04
C ALA A 805 -11.78 10.33 19.31
N VAL A 806 -12.83 10.56 20.10
CA VAL A 806 -13.92 9.61 20.31
C VAL A 806 -15.18 10.14 19.64
N SER A 807 -15.80 9.33 18.79
CA SER A 807 -17.08 9.62 18.15
C SER A 807 -18.06 8.48 18.41
N LEU A 808 -19.13 8.75 19.16
CA LEU A 808 -20.17 7.76 19.46
C LEU A 808 -21.49 8.24 18.85
N SER A 809 -21.98 7.54 17.83
CA SER A 809 -23.19 7.91 17.11
C SER A 809 -24.20 6.77 17.09
N SER A 810 -25.35 6.98 17.73
CA SER A 810 -26.54 6.15 17.58
C SER A 810 -27.61 6.92 16.78
N THR A 811 -28.02 6.39 15.62
CA THR A 811 -28.78 7.18 14.65
C THR A 811 -30.28 6.92 14.64
N ILE A 812 -30.78 5.81 15.21
CA ILE A 812 -32.19 5.42 15.04
C ILE A 812 -32.87 4.97 16.34
N TYR A 813 -32.36 3.94 17.05
CA TYR A 813 -33.18 3.26 18.08
C TYR A 813 -32.58 3.23 19.49
N GLY A 814 -31.25 3.26 19.66
CA GLY A 814 -30.63 3.00 20.97
C GLY A 814 -30.07 4.23 21.69
N PRO A 815 -30.15 4.30 23.03
CA PRO A 815 -29.43 5.31 23.81
C PRO A 815 -27.90 5.14 23.73
N VAL A 816 -27.19 6.23 24.01
CA VAL A 816 -25.76 6.23 24.33
C VAL A 816 -25.59 6.48 25.83
N THR A 817 -25.02 5.52 26.54
CA THR A 817 -24.78 5.59 28.00
C THR A 817 -23.28 5.61 28.29
N ILE A 818 -22.82 6.65 28.97
CA ILE A 818 -21.43 6.79 29.44
C ILE A 818 -21.43 6.63 30.96
N ALA A 819 -21.11 5.42 31.41
CA ALA A 819 -21.07 5.05 32.83
C ALA A 819 -19.65 5.02 33.42
N ALA A 820 -18.63 5.12 32.57
CA ALA A 820 -17.22 5.15 32.95
C ALA A 820 -16.48 6.33 32.29
N GLY A 821 -15.20 6.51 32.60
CA GLY A 821 -14.40 7.62 32.12
C GLY A 821 -14.08 7.56 30.61
N ILE A 822 -13.99 8.71 29.96
CA ILE A 822 -13.41 8.86 28.62
C ILE A 822 -12.33 9.93 28.70
N THR A 823 -11.08 9.57 28.38
CA THR A 823 -9.93 10.46 28.42
C THR A 823 -9.29 10.57 27.03
N ALA A 824 -9.27 11.78 26.48
CA ALA A 824 -8.70 12.11 25.17
C ALA A 824 -7.95 13.47 25.24
N PRO A 825 -6.74 13.51 25.81
CA PRO A 825 -6.05 14.76 26.14
C PRO A 825 -5.77 15.62 24.90
N GLY A 826 -6.13 16.90 24.93
CA GLY A 826 -6.02 17.84 23.81
C GLY A 826 -6.81 17.40 22.56
N GLY A 827 -7.72 16.44 22.72
CA GLY A 827 -8.45 15.76 21.67
C GLY A 827 -9.93 16.13 21.62
N SER A 828 -10.78 15.21 21.19
CA SER A 828 -12.22 15.47 21.15
C SER A 828 -13.08 14.27 21.53
N VAL A 829 -14.25 14.56 22.11
CA VAL A 829 -15.30 13.58 22.40
C VAL A 829 -16.61 14.11 21.84
N THR A 830 -17.13 13.44 20.82
CA THR A 830 -18.41 13.77 20.17
C THR A 830 -19.38 12.62 20.37
N VAL A 831 -20.55 12.92 20.93
CA VAL A 831 -21.60 11.94 21.20
C VAL A 831 -22.91 12.43 20.61
N TYR A 832 -23.53 11.58 19.81
CA TYR A 832 -24.82 11.80 19.18
C TYR A 832 -25.73 10.59 19.40
N GLY A 833 -26.96 10.82 19.84
CA GLY A 833 -27.95 9.76 20.05
C GLY A 833 -29.36 10.28 20.23
N PRO A 834 -30.40 9.45 20.07
CA PRO A 834 -31.76 9.83 20.44
C PRO A 834 -31.87 10.17 21.94
N SER A 835 -31.14 9.42 22.77
CA SER A 835 -30.92 9.73 24.19
C SER A 835 -29.45 9.56 24.51
N VAL A 836 -28.86 10.53 25.20
CA VAL A 836 -27.46 10.54 25.66
C VAL A 836 -27.45 10.71 27.17
N THR A 837 -26.81 9.80 27.88
CA THR A 837 -26.67 9.84 29.35
C THR A 837 -25.20 9.79 29.76
N VAL A 838 -24.73 10.82 30.46
CA VAL A 838 -23.49 10.79 31.24
C VAL A 838 -23.86 10.47 32.69
N ALA A 839 -23.49 9.28 33.17
CA ALA A 839 -23.90 8.76 34.46
C ALA A 839 -23.19 9.48 35.62
N SER A 840 -23.70 9.30 36.85
CA SER A 840 -23.10 9.86 38.05
C SER A 840 -21.68 9.31 38.24
N GLY A 841 -20.71 10.19 38.49
CA GLY A 841 -19.31 9.84 38.66
C GLY A 841 -18.51 9.64 37.37
N ALA A 842 -19.16 9.63 36.19
CA ALA A 842 -18.46 9.53 34.91
C ALA A 842 -17.72 10.83 34.59
N THR A 843 -16.50 10.71 34.04
CA THR A 843 -15.65 11.84 33.65
C THR A 843 -15.34 11.79 32.16
N ILE A 844 -15.63 12.86 31.43
CA ILE A 844 -15.13 13.09 30.08
C ILE A 844 -14.03 14.15 30.16
N ASP A 845 -12.78 13.75 29.93
CA ASP A 845 -11.58 14.56 30.08
C ASP A 845 -10.88 14.74 28.72
N THR A 846 -10.91 15.95 28.19
CA THR A 846 -10.21 16.36 26.97
C THR A 846 -9.15 17.43 27.24
N ARG A 847 -8.66 17.54 28.47
CA ARG A 847 -7.74 18.60 28.87
C ARG A 847 -6.47 18.66 28.04
N GLY A 848 -5.97 19.88 27.87
CA GLY A 848 -4.64 20.11 27.31
C GLY A 848 -3.54 19.58 28.23
N LEU A 849 -2.43 19.16 27.65
CA LEU A 849 -1.28 18.65 28.39
C LEU A 849 -0.48 19.78 29.04
N TRP A 850 0.13 19.46 30.18
CA TRP A 850 1.14 20.32 30.80
C TRP A 850 2.54 19.82 30.48
N THR A 851 3.40 20.70 29.98
CA THR A 851 4.75 20.37 29.51
C THR A 851 5.79 21.27 30.16
N ASN A 852 6.92 20.72 30.64
CA ASN A 852 8.01 21.53 31.19
C ASN A 852 9.34 21.16 30.55
N THR A 853 9.67 21.87 29.48
CA THR A 853 10.93 21.70 28.74
C THR A 853 12.11 22.41 29.39
N LEU A 854 11.89 23.23 30.42
CA LEU A 854 12.96 23.80 31.24
C LEU A 854 13.59 22.71 32.14
N LEU A 855 12.77 21.82 32.68
CA LEU A 855 13.22 20.68 33.51
C LEU A 855 13.63 19.47 32.67
N ASP A 856 12.92 19.20 31.58
CA ASP A 856 13.24 18.14 30.63
C ASP A 856 13.19 18.66 29.19
N PRO A 857 14.31 19.15 28.64
CA PRO A 857 14.38 19.67 27.28
C PRO A 857 13.97 18.69 26.19
N THR A 858 13.87 17.39 26.49
CA THR A 858 13.47 16.35 25.53
C THR A 858 11.95 16.11 25.51
N ASN A 859 11.20 16.61 26.50
CA ASN A 859 9.75 16.51 26.56
C ASN A 859 9.06 17.55 25.67
N THR A 860 9.46 17.65 24.40
CA THR A 860 8.85 18.59 23.45
C THR A 860 7.57 18.05 22.82
N LYS A 861 7.34 16.73 22.90
CA LYS A 861 6.20 16.03 22.29
C LYS A 861 4.84 16.55 22.80
N GLY A 862 4.76 16.93 24.09
CA GLY A 862 3.55 17.47 24.71
C GLY A 862 3.11 18.85 24.20
N LEU A 863 4.01 19.60 23.54
CA LEU A 863 3.73 20.95 23.03
C LEU A 863 2.64 20.98 21.95
N ALA A 864 2.43 19.87 21.25
CA ALA A 864 1.39 19.76 20.23
C ALA A 864 -0.03 19.72 20.83
N TYR A 865 -0.16 19.51 22.15
CA TYR A 865 -1.43 19.21 22.81
C TYR A 865 -1.74 20.13 23.99
N LEU A 866 -1.20 21.37 23.99
CA LEU A 866 -1.38 22.32 25.10
C LEU A 866 -2.80 22.87 25.21
N ASN A 867 -3.51 22.99 24.08
CA ASN A 867 -4.87 23.52 24.06
C ASN A 867 -5.84 22.51 24.69
N GLY A 868 -6.85 23.02 25.38
CA GLY A 868 -7.99 22.20 25.80
C GLY A 868 -8.70 21.63 24.56
N GLY A 869 -9.19 20.41 24.69
CA GLY A 869 -9.93 19.72 23.64
C GLY A 869 -11.38 20.16 23.53
N ALA A 870 -12.19 19.35 22.84
CA ALA A 870 -13.60 19.64 22.60
C ALA A 870 -14.51 18.50 23.10
N ILE A 871 -15.62 18.87 23.75
CA ILE A 871 -16.68 17.94 24.15
C ILE A 871 -17.98 18.40 23.49
N SER A 872 -18.60 17.53 22.71
CA SER A 872 -19.89 17.78 22.05
C SER A 872 -20.85 16.65 22.38
N LEU A 873 -21.92 16.94 23.12
CA LEU A 873 -22.97 16.00 23.47
C LEU A 873 -24.28 16.47 22.84
N SER A 874 -24.94 15.61 22.07
CA SER A 874 -26.12 15.99 21.32
C SER A 874 -27.15 14.86 21.25
N GLY A 875 -28.42 15.19 21.40
CA GLY A 875 -29.51 14.25 21.32
C GLY A 875 -30.87 14.87 21.62
N THR A 876 -31.94 14.13 21.34
CA THR A 876 -33.31 14.58 21.67
C THR A 876 -33.51 14.65 23.18
N GLN A 877 -32.88 13.73 23.92
CA GLN A 877 -32.80 13.75 25.38
C GLN A 877 -31.32 13.70 25.79
N LEU A 878 -30.87 14.69 26.55
CA LEU A 878 -29.51 14.73 27.10
C LEU A 878 -29.59 14.79 28.63
N THR A 879 -29.01 13.80 29.29
CA THR A 879 -28.92 13.71 30.75
C THR A 879 -27.46 13.74 31.18
N VAL A 880 -27.07 14.78 31.93
CA VAL A 880 -25.78 14.87 32.60
C VAL A 880 -26.05 14.75 34.10
N SER A 881 -25.72 13.60 34.67
CA SER A 881 -26.10 13.24 36.04
C SER A 881 -25.23 13.98 37.08
N ALA A 882 -25.78 14.22 38.27
CA ALA A 882 -25.05 14.84 39.36
C ALA A 882 -23.76 14.06 39.69
N GLY A 883 -22.65 14.77 39.87
CA GLY A 883 -21.34 14.18 40.14
C GLY A 883 -20.56 13.73 38.90
N SER A 884 -21.09 13.93 37.68
CA SER A 884 -20.30 13.78 36.45
C SER A 884 -19.39 15.00 36.21
N VAL A 885 -18.29 14.80 35.47
CA VAL A 885 -17.31 15.85 35.15
C VAL A 885 -17.09 15.90 33.63
N LEU A 886 -17.17 17.12 33.07
CA LEU A 886 -16.79 17.41 31.69
C LEU A 886 -15.63 18.41 31.74
N ASP A 887 -14.40 17.97 31.48
CA ASP A 887 -13.19 18.78 31.61
C ASP A 887 -12.54 19.00 30.25
N ALA A 888 -12.60 20.23 29.76
CA ALA A 888 -11.95 20.68 28.52
C ALA A 888 -10.96 21.82 28.81
N SER A 889 -10.41 21.87 30.03
CA SER A 889 -9.50 22.94 30.42
C SER A 889 -8.19 22.92 29.61
N ALA A 890 -7.62 24.11 29.42
CA ALA A 890 -6.35 24.26 28.73
C ALA A 890 -5.20 23.74 29.60
N GLY A 891 -4.17 23.21 28.93
CA GLY A 891 -2.89 22.89 29.53
C GLY A 891 -1.96 24.11 29.56
N GLY A 892 -0.66 23.86 29.50
CA GLY A 892 0.35 24.91 29.49
C GLY A 892 1.76 24.39 29.33
N ALA A 893 2.69 25.26 28.96
CA ALA A 893 4.09 24.89 28.83
C ALA A 893 4.99 25.86 29.59
N VAL A 894 6.07 25.33 30.16
CA VAL A 894 7.27 26.10 30.49
C VAL A 894 8.33 25.73 29.46
N LEU A 895 8.71 26.70 28.63
CA LEU A 895 9.67 26.50 27.55
C LEU A 895 11.10 26.47 28.10
N SER A 896 12.04 25.88 27.35
CA SER A 896 13.47 25.87 27.68
C SER A 896 14.06 27.29 27.79
N THR A 897 13.37 28.28 27.21
CA THR A 897 13.68 29.71 27.33
C THR A 897 13.23 30.34 28.65
N GLY A 898 12.55 29.58 29.53
CA GLY A 898 11.97 30.04 30.79
C GLY A 898 10.66 30.82 30.63
N LYS A 899 10.05 30.79 29.44
CA LYS A 899 8.77 31.43 29.11
C LYS A 899 7.59 30.50 29.28
#